data_AF-A0A921QX17-F1
#
_entry.id   AF-A0A921QX17-F1
#
_cell.length_a   1.000
_cell.length_b   1.000
_cell.length_c   1.000
_cell.angle_alpha   90.00
_cell.angle_beta   90.00
_cell.angle_gamma   90.00
#
_symmetry.space_group_name_H-M   'P 1'
#
loop_
_entity.id
_entity.type
_entity.pdbx_description
1 polymer ?
#
loop_
_entity_poly.entity_id
_entity_poly.type
_entity_poly.pdbx_seq_one_letter_code
_entity_poly.pdbx_strand_id
1 'polypeptide(L)'
;MLRVISKKLSGNKFLLVLDDAWHEDRHDWENFMVLLDNGAPGSKILLTTRNQSVANAVESKVVFKLAFLSEEESWSFFLKSCGWIEEDLGYDFIEVGKDIVKQCGGVPLAIKILGSVLCERRGINTWRAIRESNLWDEENIEARVFASLKLSYIYLKDHLKQCFTFCSIFPKGSKINKGYLIEQWMAHGFIKLKKEELAQDIGSEYFDSLMKAGFLQDPVETLPQRSVSCKMHDLIHDLTQYILRNEVVTSLQKNMTTDCSQNCRYLSLTSCSGKVERGLFYKVRAVYVSGGNPSFDNLVKKSFYVRSVVLDYAVDTPFPLFVLKLEHLAYLEIHNVSCTELPEAISGCWNLQSLHLIGCKGFVTLPKSIGELKKLQTLEFNCITDLETLPQSIGNCRDLQSLQLNYCGKLREIPSSVGRLRKLSVLHIIGCSSLKQLLLQFNGELSNLLTVNLHGCRGLEDLPSKFSCPKLRTLHLSETKITVLPQWITSIGTLECIYLQNCKELLELPKDIINLKHLEVLNLVGCSKLQCMPSGLRQLTRLRNLGSFAVGCGGDDARISELENLDMISGHMKITNLKYLKDPSEAEKAMLKRKNIWSLELSWSSSQTKEELVSDVEQDQCVLNALEPPSTIMSLKICGYRSPILPSWMAKQNDSSCCAGTVFKQASLCPFLSLTKMTLEEFHNLKYICGLLVFASLKSLNLLRMANLEELWTTTSGFEIQGEESEAQQCFPVLSEVCITCCPKLNVKPYFPPSLLSLSFEESNEQLLSPCSFSRLLPRPANESSSSCNVQSAAPCIRELQLRNMMGSSSSWELLQNHTELEVLHIQCCNDLKQLPDSIRNLTSLRVLWIMECKRLRMLPEWLGELCSLQSLYVLVTPLIDSLPQSAKYLTSLISLQICRWDKMKELPDVIQHLTSLQVLNLGLCPALTVLPECIGQLSALRSLQIQHCYALQCLPQSLQRLTALRELHISFSPGLARRYKQGVGPDWQLVSHIPDVRIN
;
A
#
# COMPACT_ATOMS: atom_id res chain seq x y z
N MET A 1 2.36 19.74 -12.26
CA MET A 1 1.34 18.85 -11.68
C MET A 1 0.01 18.89 -12.44
N LEU A 2 -0.64 20.06 -12.58
CA LEU A 2 -1.95 20.21 -13.24
C LEU A 2 -2.02 19.65 -14.68
N ARG A 3 -1.01 19.89 -15.52
CA ARG A 3 -0.94 19.33 -16.88
C ARG A 3 -0.82 17.80 -16.91
N VAL A 4 -0.24 17.19 -15.88
CA VAL A 4 -0.14 15.73 -15.73
C VAL A 4 -1.50 15.14 -15.37
N ILE A 5 -2.25 15.82 -14.49
CA ILE A 5 -3.62 15.43 -14.12
C ILE A 5 -4.55 15.53 -15.34
N SER A 6 -4.51 16.65 -16.05
CA SER A 6 -5.24 16.85 -17.32
C SER A 6 -4.96 15.72 -18.33
N LYS A 7 -3.68 15.35 -18.53
CA LYS A 7 -3.29 14.26 -19.43
C LYS A 7 -3.84 12.89 -19.00
N LYS A 8 -3.97 12.63 -17.70
CA LYS A 8 -4.56 11.38 -17.17
C LYS A 8 -6.08 11.33 -17.27
N LEU A 9 -6.75 12.48 -17.13
CA LEU A 9 -8.22 12.58 -17.17
C LEU A 9 -8.78 12.65 -18.60
N SER A 10 -7.97 13.11 -19.56
CA SER A 10 -8.36 13.25 -20.97
C SER A 10 -8.77 11.91 -21.61
N GLY A 11 -9.99 11.86 -22.16
CA GLY A 11 -10.57 10.67 -22.82
C GLY A 11 -11.16 9.62 -21.87
N ASN A 12 -11.00 9.81 -20.55
CA ASN A 12 -11.55 8.91 -19.53
C ASN A 12 -12.82 9.52 -18.91
N LYS A 13 -13.72 8.66 -18.41
CA LYS A 13 -14.86 9.09 -17.58
C LYS A 13 -14.39 9.23 -16.14
N PHE A 14 -14.61 10.38 -15.52
CA PHE A 14 -14.13 10.65 -14.15
C PHE A 14 -15.15 11.41 -13.30
N LEU A 15 -15.02 11.28 -11.98
CA LEU A 15 -15.58 12.19 -10.99
C LEU A 15 -14.42 12.91 -10.31
N LEU A 16 -14.32 14.23 -10.51
CA LEU A 16 -13.33 15.06 -9.84
C LEU A 16 -14.02 15.79 -8.69
N VAL A 17 -13.53 15.60 -7.45
CA VAL A 17 -14.04 16.31 -6.28
C VAL A 17 -13.01 17.37 -5.86
N LEU A 18 -13.40 18.63 -5.93
CA LEU A 18 -12.63 19.80 -5.49
C LEU A 18 -13.25 20.27 -4.16
N ASP A 19 -12.65 19.84 -3.06
CA ASP A 19 -13.17 20.13 -1.73
C ASP A 19 -12.61 21.45 -1.17
N ASP A 20 -13.48 22.25 -0.56
CA ASP A 20 -13.22 23.55 0.09
C ASP A 20 -12.50 24.58 -0.81
N ALA A 21 -13.11 24.94 -1.94
CA ALA A 21 -12.57 25.92 -2.88
C ALA A 21 -12.85 27.38 -2.47
N TRP A 22 -11.82 28.25 -2.52
CA TRP A 22 -11.86 29.65 -2.06
C TRP A 22 -11.49 30.70 -3.11
N HIS A 23 -10.92 30.28 -4.23
CA HIS A 23 -10.41 31.23 -5.22
C HIS A 23 -11.56 31.90 -5.97
N GLU A 24 -11.62 33.22 -5.99
CA GLU A 24 -12.72 33.97 -6.61
C GLU A 24 -12.39 34.50 -8.02
N ASP A 25 -11.13 34.43 -8.44
CA ASP A 25 -10.74 34.93 -9.76
C ASP A 25 -11.26 34.00 -10.87
N ARG A 26 -12.15 34.55 -11.68
CA ARG A 26 -12.76 33.85 -12.80
C ARG A 26 -11.74 33.43 -13.88
N HIS A 27 -10.77 34.27 -14.20
CA HIS A 27 -9.79 33.96 -15.25
C HIS A 27 -8.91 32.77 -14.85
N ASP A 28 -8.55 32.68 -13.57
CA ASP A 28 -7.79 31.53 -13.07
C ASP A 28 -8.61 30.24 -13.10
N TRP A 29 -9.90 30.30 -12.80
CA TRP A 29 -10.80 29.15 -12.96
C TRP A 29 -11.01 28.77 -14.42
N GLU A 30 -11.17 29.72 -15.33
CA GLU A 30 -11.24 29.46 -16.77
C GLU A 30 -9.97 28.74 -17.26
N ASN A 31 -8.81 29.27 -16.89
CA ASN A 31 -7.52 28.66 -17.21
C ASN A 31 -7.39 27.23 -16.63
N PHE A 32 -7.92 27.00 -15.44
CA PHE A 32 -7.92 25.68 -14.80
C PHE A 32 -8.93 24.72 -15.44
N MET A 33 -10.16 25.17 -15.71
CA MET A 33 -11.25 24.33 -16.24
C MET A 33 -11.00 23.92 -17.69
N VAL A 34 -10.31 24.75 -18.50
CA VAL A 34 -9.83 24.36 -19.84
C VAL A 34 -8.96 23.11 -19.78
N LEU A 35 -8.21 22.89 -18.69
CA LEU A 35 -7.40 21.69 -18.52
C LEU A 35 -8.25 20.42 -18.24
N LEU A 36 -9.52 20.56 -17.87
CA LEU A 36 -10.43 19.47 -17.50
C LEU A 36 -11.49 19.16 -18.57
N ASP A 37 -11.58 19.98 -19.61
CA ASP A 37 -12.64 19.94 -20.63
C ASP A 37 -12.57 18.73 -21.58
N ASN A 38 -11.50 17.93 -21.50
CA ASN A 38 -11.26 16.78 -22.39
C ASN A 38 -11.75 15.43 -21.84
N GLY A 39 -12.70 15.41 -20.90
CA GLY A 39 -13.25 14.19 -20.31
C GLY A 39 -14.23 13.43 -21.23
N ALA A 40 -14.36 12.11 -21.06
CA ALA A 40 -15.38 11.34 -21.78
C ALA A 40 -16.81 11.72 -21.34
N PRO A 41 -17.84 11.51 -22.20
CA PRO A 41 -19.23 11.77 -21.84
C PRO A 41 -19.65 11.11 -20.52
N GLY A 42 -20.25 11.90 -19.63
CA GLY A 42 -20.65 11.47 -18.30
C GLY A 42 -19.64 11.75 -17.18
N SER A 43 -18.51 12.39 -17.48
CA SER A 43 -17.63 12.96 -16.45
C SER A 43 -18.32 14.06 -15.64
N LYS A 44 -17.97 14.17 -14.36
CA LYS A 44 -18.56 15.13 -13.42
C LYS A 44 -17.47 15.80 -12.59
N ILE A 45 -17.65 17.08 -12.31
CA ILE A 45 -16.84 17.82 -11.34
C ILE A 45 -17.80 18.22 -10.22
N LEU A 46 -17.46 17.83 -9.00
CA LEU A 46 -18.13 18.26 -7.78
C LEU A 46 -17.19 19.23 -7.08
N LEU A 47 -17.64 20.46 -6.87
CA LEU A 47 -16.90 21.46 -6.12
C LEU A 47 -17.69 21.81 -4.86
N THR A 48 -17.02 21.79 -3.71
CA THR A 48 -17.60 22.29 -2.45
C THR A 48 -16.97 23.65 -2.15
N THR A 49 -17.79 24.59 -1.72
CA THR A 49 -17.34 25.93 -1.32
C THR A 49 -18.34 26.51 -0.34
N ARG A 50 -17.86 27.38 0.55
CA ARG A 50 -18.70 28.17 1.45
C ARG A 50 -19.10 29.51 0.82
N ASN A 51 -18.45 29.91 -0.27
CA ASN A 51 -18.64 31.21 -0.91
C ASN A 51 -19.35 31.06 -2.27
N GLN A 52 -20.55 31.65 -2.37
CA GLN A 52 -21.35 31.63 -3.60
C GLN A 52 -20.63 32.27 -4.79
N SER A 53 -19.75 33.25 -4.55
CA SER A 53 -18.94 33.91 -5.59
C SER A 53 -17.99 32.93 -6.28
N VAL A 54 -17.45 31.94 -5.58
CA VAL A 54 -16.60 30.88 -6.17
C VAL A 54 -17.41 30.00 -7.10
N ALA A 55 -18.62 29.59 -6.70
CA ALA A 55 -19.51 28.80 -7.56
C ALA A 55 -19.92 29.57 -8.83
N ASN A 56 -20.07 30.89 -8.72
CA ASN A 56 -20.34 31.78 -9.85
C ASN A 56 -19.10 31.93 -10.74
N ALA A 57 -17.91 32.11 -10.17
CA ALA A 57 -16.64 32.23 -10.90
C ALA A 57 -16.29 30.95 -11.67
N VAL A 58 -16.67 29.78 -11.16
CA VAL A 58 -16.49 28.47 -11.80
C VAL A 58 -17.57 28.18 -12.86
N GLU A 59 -18.62 29.00 -12.97
CA GLU A 59 -19.79 28.77 -13.83
C GLU A 59 -20.47 27.41 -13.57
N SER A 60 -20.71 27.07 -12.30
CA SER A 60 -21.30 25.76 -11.97
C SER A 60 -22.70 25.58 -12.57
N LYS A 61 -22.88 24.49 -13.33
CA LYS A 61 -24.16 24.16 -13.98
C LYS A 61 -25.28 23.80 -12.99
N VAL A 62 -24.91 23.23 -11.84
CA VAL A 62 -25.85 22.83 -10.78
C VAL A 62 -25.26 23.25 -9.44
N VAL A 63 -25.98 24.15 -8.74
CA VAL A 63 -25.61 24.59 -7.39
C VAL A 63 -26.58 23.95 -6.40
N PHE A 64 -26.06 23.04 -5.58
CA PHE A 64 -26.81 22.46 -4.48
C PHE A 64 -26.47 23.18 -3.18
N LYS A 65 -27.43 23.92 -2.62
CA LYS A 65 -27.25 24.56 -1.31
C LYS A 65 -27.52 23.54 -0.22
N LEU A 66 -26.47 23.17 0.52
CA LEU A 66 -26.61 22.25 1.64
C LEU A 66 -27.44 22.91 2.75
N ALA A 67 -28.46 22.20 3.23
CA ALA A 67 -29.25 22.68 4.38
C ALA A 67 -28.44 22.56 5.67
N PHE A 68 -28.65 23.52 6.59
CA PHE A 68 -28.16 23.42 7.95
C PHE A 68 -28.98 22.39 8.74
N LEU A 69 -28.41 21.88 9.84
CA LEU A 69 -29.15 20.99 10.74
C LEU A 69 -30.32 21.74 11.37
N SER A 70 -31.47 21.07 11.49
CA SER A 70 -32.59 21.56 12.29
C SER A 70 -32.21 21.67 13.78
N GLU A 71 -33.02 22.36 14.59
CA GLU A 71 -32.74 22.50 16.03
C GLU A 71 -32.70 21.12 16.73
N GLU A 72 -33.59 20.20 16.36
CA GLU A 72 -33.64 18.84 16.90
C GLU A 72 -32.42 18.01 16.49
N GLU A 73 -32.05 18.05 15.21
CA GLU A 73 -30.85 17.35 14.71
C GLU A 73 -29.57 17.94 15.32
N SER A 74 -29.52 19.26 15.51
CA SER A 74 -28.40 19.96 16.14
C SER A 74 -28.22 19.54 17.59
N TRP A 75 -29.32 19.45 18.35
CA TRP A 75 -29.30 18.98 19.73
C TRP A 75 -28.91 17.50 19.82
N SER A 76 -29.49 16.65 18.96
CA SER A 76 -29.11 15.23 18.87
C SER A 76 -27.63 15.07 18.54
N PHE A 77 -27.11 15.85 17.58
CA PHE A 77 -25.70 15.83 17.20
C PHE A 77 -24.78 16.32 18.32
N PHE A 78 -25.20 17.33 19.09
CA PHE A 78 -24.51 17.80 20.30
C PHE A 78 -24.37 16.67 21.33
N LEU A 79 -25.48 16.02 21.71
CA LEU A 79 -25.48 14.93 22.69
C LEU A 79 -24.57 13.78 22.24
N LYS A 80 -24.67 13.40 20.96
CA LYS A 80 -23.81 12.39 20.35
C LYS A 80 -22.33 12.77 20.39
N SER A 81 -22.00 14.04 20.13
CA SER A 81 -20.62 14.54 20.19
C SER A 81 -20.04 14.51 21.60
N CYS A 82 -20.90 14.66 22.61
CA CYS A 82 -20.53 14.59 24.02
C CYS A 82 -20.54 13.17 24.62
N GLY A 83 -21.17 12.21 23.93
CA GLY A 83 -21.39 10.87 24.46
C GLY A 83 -22.36 10.87 25.65
N TRP A 84 -23.31 11.81 25.67
CA TRP A 84 -24.33 11.94 26.72
C TRP A 84 -25.68 11.46 26.23
N ILE A 85 -26.49 10.99 27.17
CA ILE A 85 -27.91 10.69 26.96
C ILE A 85 -28.70 11.82 27.62
N GLU A 86 -29.77 12.30 26.99
CA GLU A 86 -30.55 13.45 27.49
C GLU A 86 -31.11 13.19 28.90
N GLU A 87 -31.46 11.95 29.21
CA GLU A 87 -31.96 11.50 30.52
C GLU A 87 -30.96 11.69 31.67
N ASP A 88 -29.65 11.73 31.35
CA ASP A 88 -28.57 11.92 32.33
C ASP A 88 -28.33 13.40 32.65
N LEU A 89 -29.00 14.33 31.95
CA LEU A 89 -28.84 15.77 32.10
C LEU A 89 -29.97 16.37 32.93
N GLY A 90 -29.61 17.21 33.91
CA GLY A 90 -30.60 18.00 34.65
C GLY A 90 -31.31 19.01 33.73
N TYR A 91 -32.56 19.33 34.06
CA TYR A 91 -33.42 20.26 33.29
C TYR A 91 -32.70 21.56 32.88
N ASP A 92 -32.01 22.22 33.82
CA ASP A 92 -31.25 23.45 33.57
C ASP A 92 -30.18 23.29 32.47
N PHE A 93 -29.52 22.12 32.38
CA PHE A 93 -28.50 21.87 31.36
C PHE A 93 -29.12 21.65 29.98
N ILE A 94 -30.28 21.00 29.92
CA ILE A 94 -31.00 20.78 28.65
C ILE A 94 -31.47 22.13 28.10
N GLU A 95 -32.09 22.96 28.93
CA GLU A 95 -32.61 24.27 28.52
C GLU A 95 -31.48 25.19 28.02
N VAL A 96 -30.45 25.40 28.86
CA VAL A 96 -29.31 26.25 28.48
C VAL A 96 -28.52 25.65 27.31
N GLY A 97 -28.41 24.33 27.24
CA GLY A 97 -27.75 23.62 26.14
C GLY A 97 -28.45 23.84 24.80
N LYS A 98 -29.79 23.69 24.76
CA LYS A 98 -30.59 23.93 23.55
C LYS A 98 -30.49 25.38 23.10
N ASP A 99 -30.50 26.35 24.03
CA ASP A 99 -30.27 27.76 23.72
C ASP A 99 -28.90 27.97 23.06
N ILE A 100 -27.83 27.41 23.61
CA ILE A 100 -26.48 27.55 23.06
C ILE A 100 -26.37 26.89 21.68
N VAL A 101 -26.88 25.67 21.53
CA VAL A 101 -26.84 24.93 20.26
C VAL A 101 -27.63 25.66 19.17
N LYS A 102 -28.73 26.33 19.53
CA LYS A 102 -29.48 27.20 18.62
C LYS A 102 -28.63 28.37 18.11
N GLN A 103 -27.77 28.96 18.96
CA GLN A 103 -26.86 30.02 18.53
C GLN A 103 -25.79 29.55 17.53
N CYS A 104 -25.44 28.26 17.52
CA CYS A 104 -24.53 27.67 16.54
C CYS A 104 -25.12 27.60 15.10
N GLY A 105 -26.41 27.92 14.91
CA GLY A 105 -27.03 28.07 13.59
C GLY A 105 -27.09 26.80 12.75
N GLY A 106 -27.11 25.62 13.38
CA GLY A 106 -27.18 24.34 12.67
C GLY A 106 -25.88 23.92 11.96
N VAL A 107 -24.74 24.54 12.29
CA VAL A 107 -23.43 24.22 11.70
C VAL A 107 -22.72 23.13 12.51
N PRO A 108 -22.48 21.92 11.95
CA PRO A 108 -21.92 20.79 12.70
C PRO A 108 -20.55 21.09 13.36
N LEU A 109 -19.67 21.82 12.68
CA LEU A 109 -18.35 22.18 13.23
C LEU A 109 -18.47 23.04 14.51
N ALA A 110 -19.34 24.06 14.47
CA ALA A 110 -19.59 24.95 15.61
C ALA A 110 -20.19 24.17 16.79
N ILE A 111 -21.21 23.34 16.52
CA ILE A 111 -21.88 22.51 17.53
C ILE A 111 -20.88 21.53 18.17
N LYS A 112 -20.08 20.83 17.35
CA LYS A 112 -19.12 19.84 17.83
C LYS A 112 -18.07 20.46 18.74
N ILE A 113 -17.43 21.55 18.31
CA ILE A 113 -16.33 22.16 19.04
C ILE A 113 -16.84 22.81 20.33
N LEU A 114 -17.93 23.58 20.27
CA LEU A 114 -18.50 24.19 21.47
C LEU A 114 -19.05 23.13 22.44
N GLY A 115 -19.73 22.11 21.91
CA GLY A 115 -20.23 21.00 22.71
C GLY A 115 -19.12 20.24 23.43
N SER A 116 -18.00 19.96 22.76
CA SER A 116 -16.88 19.28 23.41
C SER A 116 -16.33 20.04 24.63
N VAL A 117 -16.29 21.38 24.57
CA VAL A 117 -15.80 22.22 25.68
C VAL A 117 -16.83 22.27 26.81
N LEU A 118 -18.11 22.40 26.48
CA LEU A 118 -19.22 22.36 27.43
C LEU A 118 -19.27 21.03 28.19
N CYS A 119 -19.00 19.92 27.50
CA CYS A 119 -19.07 18.58 28.09
C CYS A 119 -17.91 18.25 29.04
N GLU A 120 -16.77 18.93 28.90
CA GLU A 120 -15.72 18.91 29.92
C GLU A 120 -15.99 19.84 31.11
N ARG A 121 -16.85 20.86 30.94
CA ARG A 121 -17.20 21.87 31.94
C ARG A 121 -18.56 21.55 32.58
N ARG A 122 -18.55 20.69 33.59
CA ARG A 122 -19.76 20.20 34.29
C ARG A 122 -20.51 21.24 35.15
N GLY A 123 -20.11 22.50 35.14
CA GLY A 123 -20.75 23.55 35.94
C GLY A 123 -21.74 24.37 35.11
N ILE A 124 -23.02 24.36 35.50
CA ILE A 124 -24.11 25.08 34.81
C ILE A 124 -23.83 26.59 34.65
N ASN A 125 -23.14 27.21 35.60
CA ASN A 125 -22.77 28.63 35.52
C ASN A 125 -21.87 28.94 34.31
N THR A 126 -21.02 27.99 33.89
CA THR A 126 -20.18 28.14 32.70
C THR A 126 -21.04 28.17 31.43
N TRP A 127 -22.07 27.31 31.39
CA TRP A 127 -23.01 27.25 30.27
C TRP A 127 -23.82 28.54 30.19
N ARG A 128 -24.35 29.03 31.32
CA ARG A 128 -25.05 30.31 31.38
C ARG A 128 -24.18 31.47 30.90
N ALA A 129 -22.92 31.52 31.32
CA ALA A 129 -21.97 32.53 30.87
C ALA A 129 -21.68 32.46 29.36
N ILE A 130 -21.62 31.25 28.77
CA ILE A 130 -21.47 31.07 27.32
C ILE A 130 -22.74 31.57 26.60
N ARG A 131 -23.93 31.20 27.09
CA ARG A 131 -25.22 31.62 26.52
C ARG A 131 -25.38 33.14 26.52
N GLU A 132 -24.97 33.80 27.59
CA GLU A 132 -25.13 35.25 27.82
C GLU A 132 -23.96 36.08 27.26
N SER A 133 -23.08 35.47 26.47
CA SER A 133 -21.92 36.15 25.89
C SER A 133 -22.32 37.15 24.79
N ASN A 134 -21.79 38.37 24.89
CA ASN A 134 -21.94 39.43 23.87
C ASN A 134 -21.32 39.05 22.50
N LEU A 135 -20.60 37.93 22.40
CA LEU A 135 -20.08 37.43 21.12
C LEU A 135 -21.19 36.90 20.19
N TRP A 136 -22.41 36.70 20.69
CA TRP A 136 -23.55 36.23 19.90
C TRP A 136 -24.29 37.33 19.14
N ASP A 137 -24.00 38.61 19.39
CA ASP A 137 -24.71 39.79 18.86
C ASP A 137 -24.50 40.05 17.34
N GLU A 138 -24.18 39.01 16.57
CA GLU A 138 -23.87 39.06 15.14
C GLU A 138 -25.01 38.45 14.30
N GLU A 139 -25.43 39.17 13.26
CA GLU A 139 -26.53 38.73 12.38
C GLU A 139 -26.09 37.64 11.36
N ASN A 140 -24.80 37.62 10.98
CA ASN A 140 -24.27 36.70 9.98
C ASN A 140 -23.88 35.34 10.59
N ILE A 141 -24.28 34.25 9.93
CA ILE A 141 -23.96 32.87 10.33
C ILE A 141 -22.45 32.59 10.38
N GLU A 142 -21.64 33.19 9.50
CA GLU A 142 -20.17 33.03 9.55
C GLU A 142 -19.59 33.66 10.81
N ALA A 143 -20.12 34.82 11.22
CA ALA A 143 -19.72 35.49 12.44
C ALA A 143 -20.17 34.69 13.68
N ARG A 144 -21.36 34.06 13.64
CA ARG A 144 -21.81 33.14 14.71
C ARG A 144 -20.99 31.87 14.81
N VAL A 145 -20.57 31.30 13.68
CA VAL A 145 -19.63 30.17 13.65
C VAL A 145 -18.30 30.60 14.26
N PHE A 146 -17.76 31.75 13.85
CA PHE A 146 -16.54 32.30 14.42
C PHE A 146 -16.67 32.58 15.93
N ALA A 147 -17.80 33.14 16.37
CA ALA A 147 -18.11 33.36 17.78
C ALA A 147 -18.14 32.05 18.58
N SER A 148 -18.76 31.01 18.01
CA SER A 148 -18.78 29.66 18.59
C SER A 148 -17.35 29.12 18.77
N LEU A 149 -16.53 29.17 17.72
CA LEU A 149 -15.13 28.73 17.78
C LEU A 149 -14.32 29.53 18.82
N LYS A 150 -14.52 30.85 18.87
CA LYS A 150 -13.86 31.76 19.81
C LYS A 150 -14.27 31.48 21.26
N LEU A 151 -15.55 31.23 21.51
CA LEU A 151 -16.05 30.82 22.82
C LEU A 151 -15.44 29.49 23.25
N SER A 152 -15.37 28.51 22.35
CA SER A 152 -14.69 27.25 22.64
C SER A 152 -13.24 27.44 23.05
N TYR A 153 -12.51 28.37 22.41
CA TYR A 153 -11.16 28.72 22.84
C TYR A 153 -11.12 29.41 24.21
N ILE A 154 -12.00 30.39 24.47
CA ILE A 154 -12.04 31.13 25.75
C ILE A 154 -12.18 30.15 26.93
N TYR A 155 -13.07 29.17 26.78
CA TYR A 155 -13.39 28.19 27.82
C TYR A 155 -12.53 26.92 27.78
N LEU A 156 -11.65 26.76 26.78
CA LEU A 156 -10.64 25.70 26.72
C LEU A 156 -9.75 25.74 27.98
N LYS A 157 -9.25 24.58 28.43
CA LYS A 157 -8.33 24.51 29.57
C LYS A 157 -7.06 25.31 29.30
N ASP A 158 -6.59 26.07 30.29
CA ASP A 158 -5.49 27.03 30.09
C ASP A 158 -4.18 26.39 29.62
N HIS A 159 -3.90 25.14 30.01
CA HIS A 159 -2.72 24.41 29.54
C HIS A 159 -2.82 23.99 28.07
N LEU A 160 -4.03 23.82 27.52
CA LEU A 160 -4.24 23.47 26.11
C LEU A 160 -4.23 24.69 25.19
N LYS A 161 -4.59 25.87 25.70
CA LYS A 161 -4.65 27.12 24.91
C LYS A 161 -3.34 27.41 24.19
N GLN A 162 -2.20 27.25 24.87
CA GLN A 162 -0.87 27.49 24.28
C GLN A 162 -0.52 26.47 23.19
N CYS A 163 -0.76 25.18 23.47
CA CYS A 163 -0.58 24.09 22.49
C CYS A 163 -1.42 24.32 21.24
N PHE A 164 -2.68 24.71 21.43
CA PHE A 164 -3.62 25.04 20.35
C PHE A 164 -3.14 26.23 19.51
N THR A 165 -2.83 27.37 20.14
CA THR A 165 -2.38 28.55 19.41
C THR A 165 -1.04 28.33 18.69
N PHE A 166 -0.17 27.47 19.22
CA PHE A 166 1.10 27.13 18.58
C PHE A 166 0.89 26.47 17.21
N CYS A 167 -0.19 25.70 17.03
CA CYS A 167 -0.48 25.05 15.75
C CYS A 167 -0.70 26.04 14.59
N SER A 168 -0.91 27.33 14.86
CA SER A 168 -0.95 28.41 13.85
C SER A 168 0.32 28.52 13.00
N ILE A 169 1.44 27.95 13.47
CA ILE A 169 2.70 27.97 12.73
C ILE A 169 2.67 27.05 11.50
N PHE A 170 1.83 26.02 11.51
CA PHE A 170 1.71 25.11 10.39
C PHE A 170 0.77 25.69 9.34
N PRO A 171 1.12 25.66 8.03
CA PRO A 171 0.25 26.15 6.98
C PRO A 171 -1.11 25.43 6.94
N LYS A 172 -2.14 26.10 6.44
CA LYS A 172 -3.47 25.51 6.22
C LYS A 172 -3.39 24.21 5.41
N GLY A 173 -4.18 23.20 5.81
CA GLY A 173 -4.21 21.88 5.19
C GLY A 173 -2.95 21.01 5.35
N SER A 174 -1.89 21.49 6.01
CA SER A 174 -0.67 20.72 6.24
C SER A 174 -0.91 19.54 7.18
N LYS A 175 -0.18 18.45 6.95
CA LYS A 175 -0.19 17.28 7.84
C LYS A 175 0.78 17.53 9.00
N ILE A 176 0.29 17.37 10.22
CA ILE A 176 1.06 17.60 11.44
C ILE A 176 1.32 16.24 12.11
N ASN A 177 2.61 15.89 12.29
CA ASN A 177 3.00 14.67 13.00
C ASN A 177 2.81 14.85 14.51
N LYS A 178 2.09 13.93 15.18
CA LYS A 178 1.79 13.98 16.61
C LYS A 178 3.07 14.04 17.46
N GLY A 179 4.06 13.20 17.15
CA GLY A 179 5.33 13.14 17.87
C GLY A 179 6.10 14.46 17.77
N TYR A 180 6.28 14.98 16.56
CA TYR A 180 7.00 16.23 16.33
C TYR A 180 6.30 17.43 16.97
N LEU A 181 4.96 17.45 16.96
CA LEU A 181 4.18 18.49 17.60
C LEU A 181 4.37 18.49 19.12
N ILE A 182 4.34 17.31 19.75
CA ILE A 182 4.55 17.16 21.19
C ILE A 182 5.97 17.58 21.58
N GLU A 183 6.98 17.18 20.81
CA GLU A 183 8.37 17.59 21.04
C GLU A 183 8.55 19.10 20.90
N GLN A 184 7.86 19.75 19.96
CA GLN A 184 7.82 21.21 19.87
C GLN A 184 7.14 21.82 21.11
N TRP A 185 6.01 21.29 21.58
CA TRP A 185 5.38 21.78 22.81
C TRP A 185 6.29 21.63 24.04
N MET A 186 7.06 20.55 24.13
CA MET A 186 8.08 20.35 25.15
C MET A 186 9.20 21.39 25.06
N ALA A 187 9.73 21.63 23.86
CA ALA A 187 10.76 22.63 23.61
C ALA A 187 10.30 24.05 24.02
N HIS A 188 9.01 24.35 23.88
CA HIS A 188 8.43 25.63 24.32
C HIS A 188 8.05 25.68 25.81
N GLY A 189 8.04 24.54 26.51
CA GLY A 189 7.66 24.42 27.91
C GLY A 189 6.16 24.49 28.17
N PHE A 190 5.33 24.12 27.19
CA PHE A 190 3.86 24.14 27.34
C PHE A 190 3.32 22.98 28.17
N ILE A 191 4.10 21.90 28.28
CA ILE A 191 3.73 20.71 29.05
C ILE A 191 4.03 20.94 30.53
N LYS A 192 2.98 20.98 31.36
CA LYS A 192 3.10 21.11 32.81
C LYS A 192 3.29 19.74 33.46
N LEU A 193 4.52 19.45 33.86
CA LEU A 193 4.85 18.21 34.56
C LEU A 193 4.11 18.11 35.90
N LYS A 194 3.39 17.00 36.09
CA LYS A 194 2.97 16.56 37.43
C LYS A 194 4.05 15.63 38.01
N LYS A 195 4.06 15.45 39.33
CA LYS A 195 5.02 14.54 39.95
C LYS A 195 4.82 13.13 39.37
N GLU A 196 5.92 12.51 38.92
CA GLU A 196 6.02 11.11 38.44
C GLU A 196 5.54 10.80 37.01
N GLU A 197 4.98 11.76 36.26
CA GLU A 197 4.55 11.58 34.86
C GLU A 197 5.63 12.01 33.83
N LEU A 198 5.75 11.30 32.70
CA LEU A 198 6.64 11.69 31.60
C LEU A 198 6.02 12.83 30.77
N ALA A 199 6.85 13.79 30.33
CA ALA A 199 6.40 14.91 29.50
C ALA A 199 5.71 14.44 28.20
N GLN A 200 6.19 13.36 27.59
CA GLN A 200 5.63 12.80 26.36
C GLN A 200 4.20 12.30 26.56
N ASP A 201 3.92 11.66 27.70
CA ASP A 201 2.60 11.09 28.03
C ASP A 201 1.58 12.21 28.26
N ILE A 202 1.94 13.22 29.06
CA ILE A 202 1.11 14.42 29.26
C ILE A 202 0.88 15.14 27.92
N GLY A 203 1.92 15.21 27.07
CA GLY A 203 1.81 15.76 25.72
C GLY A 203 0.82 14.99 24.84
N SER A 204 0.83 13.65 24.92
CA SER A 204 -0.15 12.81 24.26
C SER A 204 -1.56 13.08 24.79
N GLU A 205 -1.76 13.18 26.10
CA GLU A 205 -3.06 13.51 26.69
C GLU A 205 -3.57 14.89 26.22
N TYR A 206 -2.68 15.87 26.10
CA TYR A 206 -3.03 17.20 25.60
C TYR A 206 -3.43 17.15 24.13
N PHE A 207 -2.69 16.40 23.32
CA PHE A 207 -3.01 16.15 21.91
C PHE A 207 -4.38 15.47 21.77
N ASP A 208 -4.62 14.39 22.52
CA ASP A 208 -5.85 13.61 22.47
C ASP A 208 -7.05 14.44 22.96
N SER A 209 -6.83 15.34 23.94
CA SER A 209 -7.83 16.33 24.37
C SER A 209 -8.18 17.33 23.26
N LEU A 210 -7.19 17.84 22.51
CA LEU A 210 -7.42 18.74 21.38
C LEU A 210 -8.13 18.04 20.20
N MET A 211 -7.80 16.77 19.94
CA MET A 211 -8.51 15.92 18.98
C MET A 211 -9.97 15.70 19.38
N LYS A 212 -10.21 15.34 20.66
CA LYS A 212 -11.56 15.15 21.20
C LYS A 212 -12.37 16.45 21.16
N ALA A 213 -11.72 17.58 21.41
CA ALA A 213 -12.34 18.90 21.32
C ALA A 213 -12.58 19.39 19.88
N GLY A 214 -12.14 18.62 18.86
CA GLY A 214 -12.32 18.95 17.45
C GLY A 214 -11.43 20.08 16.94
N PHE A 215 -10.43 20.52 17.71
CA PHE A 215 -9.43 21.50 17.26
C PHE A 215 -8.41 20.90 16.28
N LEU A 216 -8.19 19.59 16.38
CA LEU A 216 -7.40 18.77 15.45
C LEU A 216 -8.29 17.63 14.93
N GLN A 217 -8.08 17.20 13.70
CA GLN A 217 -8.91 16.18 13.02
C GLN A 217 -8.10 15.24 12.12
N ASP A 218 -8.79 14.24 11.57
CA ASP A 218 -8.29 13.28 10.60
C ASP A 218 -7.01 12.53 11.05
N PRO A 219 -7.07 11.76 12.16
CA PRO A 219 -5.92 10.98 12.59
C PRO A 219 -5.63 9.89 11.55
N VAL A 220 -4.47 9.98 10.90
CA VAL A 220 -3.97 8.98 9.97
C VAL A 220 -2.76 8.30 10.60
N GLU A 221 -2.86 7.00 10.83
CA GLU A 221 -1.72 6.17 11.21
C GLU A 221 -0.93 5.76 9.95
N THR A 222 0.34 6.14 9.90
CA THR A 222 1.24 5.67 8.84
C THR A 222 2.00 4.43 9.29
N LEU A 223 1.82 3.33 8.56
CA LEU A 223 2.63 2.10 8.67
C LEU A 223 3.90 2.27 7.83
N PRO A 224 5.09 1.77 8.26
CA PRO A 224 5.34 0.83 9.36
C PRO A 224 5.66 1.46 10.72
N GLN A 225 5.84 2.79 10.83
CA GLN A 225 6.24 3.43 12.10
C GLN A 225 5.11 3.62 13.14
N ARG A 226 3.85 3.34 12.79
CA ARG A 226 2.66 3.68 13.63
C ARG A 226 2.66 5.15 14.10
N SER A 227 3.24 6.05 13.30
CA SER A 227 3.18 7.48 13.60
C SER A 227 1.79 8.00 13.25
N VAL A 228 1.20 8.74 14.20
CA VAL A 228 -0.10 9.40 14.00
C VAL A 228 0.15 10.79 13.44
N SER A 229 -0.53 11.10 12.34
CA SER A 229 -0.60 12.47 11.78
C SER A 229 -2.02 12.99 11.85
N CYS A 230 -2.18 14.31 11.97
CA CYS A 230 -3.47 14.98 12.01
C CYS A 230 -3.45 16.23 11.12
N LYS A 231 -4.59 16.91 11.01
CA LYS A 231 -4.74 18.21 10.37
C LYS A 231 -5.49 19.18 11.29
N MET A 232 -5.30 20.47 11.05
CA MET A 232 -6.13 21.52 11.64
C MET A 232 -7.09 22.04 10.57
N HIS A 233 -8.38 22.17 10.91
CA HIS A 233 -9.37 22.73 10.00
C HIS A 233 -9.09 24.21 9.72
N ASP A 234 -9.32 24.70 8.51
CA ASP A 234 -8.96 26.06 8.08
C ASP A 234 -9.60 27.18 8.92
N LEU A 235 -10.90 27.09 9.24
CA LEU A 235 -11.57 28.02 10.18
C LEU A 235 -10.95 28.03 11.59
N ILE A 236 -10.46 26.87 12.05
CA ILE A 236 -9.81 26.75 13.36
C ILE A 236 -8.41 27.39 13.29
N HIS A 237 -7.70 27.16 12.19
CA HIS A 237 -6.45 27.86 11.90
C HIS A 237 -6.69 29.39 11.85
N ASP A 238 -7.74 29.87 11.19
CA ASP A 238 -8.07 31.30 11.15
C ASP A 238 -8.38 31.88 12.53
N LEU A 239 -9.05 31.11 13.40
CA LEU A 239 -9.21 31.48 14.80
C LEU A 239 -7.85 31.64 15.50
N THR A 240 -6.90 30.71 15.30
CA THR A 240 -5.56 30.85 15.91
C THR A 240 -4.83 32.10 15.42
N GLN A 241 -4.92 32.42 14.13
CA GLN A 241 -4.35 33.64 13.55
C GLN A 241 -5.01 34.90 14.13
N TYR A 242 -6.34 34.90 14.29
CA TYR A 242 -7.06 36.00 14.92
C TYR A 242 -6.68 36.21 16.39
N ILE A 243 -6.51 35.13 17.16
CA ILE A 243 -6.09 35.20 18.57
C ILE A 243 -4.69 35.82 18.68
N LEU A 244 -3.79 35.40 17.81
CA LEU A 244 -2.38 35.81 17.84
C LEU A 244 -2.12 37.16 17.15
N ARG A 245 -3.00 37.58 16.23
CA ARG A 245 -2.89 38.84 15.47
C ARG A 245 -1.48 39.02 14.88
N ASN A 246 -0.74 40.00 15.37
CA ASN A 246 0.59 40.37 14.89
C ASN A 246 1.72 39.49 15.50
N GLU A 247 1.37 38.45 16.27
CA GLU A 247 2.35 37.50 16.82
C GLU A 247 2.73 36.38 15.82
N VAL A 248 1.99 36.21 14.72
CA VAL A 248 2.34 35.27 13.65
C VAL A 248 2.64 36.03 12.36
N VAL A 249 3.74 35.69 11.70
CA VAL A 249 4.08 36.25 10.38
C VAL A 249 4.14 35.11 9.37
N THR A 250 3.24 35.15 8.38
CA THR A 250 3.10 34.11 7.34
C THR A 250 3.74 34.45 5.99
N SER A 251 4.00 35.73 5.72
CA SER A 251 4.62 36.20 4.47
C SER A 251 5.48 37.45 4.70
N LEU A 252 6.56 37.60 3.91
CA LEU A 252 7.45 38.76 3.93
C LEU A 252 7.02 39.74 2.82
N GLN A 253 6.03 40.60 3.09
CA GLN A 253 5.64 41.64 2.11
C GLN A 253 6.69 42.77 2.04
N LYS A 254 6.83 43.40 0.85
CA LYS A 254 7.79 44.49 0.59
C LYS A 254 7.56 45.75 1.45
N ASN A 255 6.38 45.92 2.05
CA ASN A 255 5.99 47.07 2.88
C ASN A 255 5.59 46.62 4.30
N MET A 256 6.45 45.88 5.00
CA MET A 256 6.23 45.56 6.42
C MET A 256 6.19 46.84 7.27
N THR A 257 5.06 47.13 7.91
CA THR A 257 4.98 48.16 8.94
C THR A 257 5.85 47.78 10.13
N THR A 258 6.56 48.76 10.72
CA THR A 258 7.48 48.56 11.86
C THR A 258 6.86 47.81 13.04
N ASP A 259 5.55 47.95 13.25
CA ASP A 259 4.78 47.38 14.37
C ASP A 259 4.66 45.84 14.35
N CYS A 260 4.55 45.22 13.17
CA CYS A 260 4.47 43.75 13.03
C CYS A 260 5.81 43.07 13.35
N SER A 261 6.92 43.76 13.07
CA SER A 261 8.26 43.20 13.27
C SER A 261 8.66 43.08 14.74
N GLN A 262 8.08 43.90 15.63
CA GLN A 262 8.44 43.95 17.05
C GLN A 262 7.68 42.95 17.94
N ASN A 263 6.54 42.41 17.48
CA ASN A 263 5.68 41.52 18.27
C ASN A 263 5.59 40.08 17.74
N CYS A 264 6.24 39.76 16.62
CA CYS A 264 6.28 38.42 16.06
C CYS A 264 6.88 37.39 17.04
N ARG A 265 6.10 36.34 17.36
CA ARG A 265 6.51 35.17 18.14
C ARG A 265 6.70 33.93 17.26
N TYR A 266 5.90 33.78 16.20
CA TYR A 266 5.93 32.63 15.30
C TYR A 266 6.14 33.10 13.86
N LEU A 267 7.24 32.66 13.28
CA LEU A 267 7.58 32.97 11.89
C LEU A 267 7.30 31.72 11.05
N SER A 268 6.27 31.76 10.21
CA SER A 268 5.89 30.65 9.31
C SER A 268 6.03 31.09 7.87
N LEU A 269 7.10 30.70 7.18
CA LEU A 269 7.39 31.15 5.83
C LEU A 269 7.08 30.05 4.82
N THR A 270 6.07 30.27 3.99
CA THR A 270 5.75 29.40 2.85
C THR A 270 6.24 30.03 1.55
N SER A 271 6.89 29.24 0.69
CA SER A 271 7.28 29.66 -0.66
C SER A 271 8.13 30.95 -0.75
N CYS A 272 8.93 31.24 0.28
CA CYS A 272 9.75 32.45 0.33
C CYS A 272 11.17 32.23 -0.23
N SER A 273 11.65 33.15 -1.09
CA SER A 273 13.02 33.16 -1.62
C SER A 273 13.77 34.47 -1.31
N GLY A 274 13.22 35.32 -0.44
CA GLY A 274 13.77 36.64 -0.11
C GLY A 274 14.75 36.62 1.07
N LYS A 275 15.36 37.79 1.36
CA LYS A 275 16.17 38.01 2.56
C LYS A 275 15.27 38.29 3.76
N VAL A 276 15.54 37.67 4.90
CA VAL A 276 14.83 37.94 6.15
C VAL A 276 15.54 39.05 6.92
N GLU A 277 14.84 40.14 7.22
CA GLU A 277 15.42 41.27 7.93
C GLU A 277 15.69 40.98 9.42
N ARG A 278 16.79 41.53 9.94
CA ARG A 278 17.23 41.33 11.34
C ARG A 278 16.17 41.73 12.38
N GLY A 279 15.38 42.77 12.10
CA GLY A 279 14.40 43.33 13.04
C GLY A 279 13.29 42.35 13.42
N LEU A 280 13.00 41.37 12.56
CA LEU A 280 11.92 40.40 12.74
C LEU A 280 12.19 39.39 13.87
N PHE A 281 13.45 39.15 14.24
CA PHE A 281 13.83 38.04 15.12
C PHE A 281 13.85 38.37 16.62
N TYR A 282 13.52 39.59 17.03
CA TYR A 282 13.70 40.04 18.41
C TYR A 282 12.87 39.26 19.44
N LYS A 283 11.60 38.91 19.11
CA LYS A 283 10.70 38.14 19.98
C LYS A 283 10.34 36.75 19.44
N VAL A 284 10.93 36.35 18.32
CA VAL A 284 10.61 35.07 17.67
C VAL A 284 11.02 33.91 18.58
N ARG A 285 10.07 32.99 18.77
CA ARG A 285 10.24 31.77 19.55
C ARG A 285 10.24 30.52 18.66
N ALA A 286 9.58 30.57 17.51
CA ALA A 286 9.56 29.46 16.57
C ALA A 286 9.70 29.94 15.13
N VAL A 287 10.46 29.20 14.34
CA VAL A 287 10.64 29.42 12.91
C VAL A 287 10.21 28.15 12.18
N TYR A 288 9.33 28.28 11.21
CA TYR A 288 8.90 27.23 10.32
C TYR A 288 9.08 27.73 8.89
N VAL A 289 9.79 26.98 8.06
CA VAL A 289 9.98 27.28 6.65
C VAL A 289 9.57 26.05 5.86
N SER A 290 8.70 26.20 4.87
CA SER A 290 8.36 25.13 3.94
C SER A 290 8.28 25.64 2.50
N GLY A 291 8.85 24.88 1.57
CA GLY A 291 8.74 25.12 0.13
C GLY A 291 9.49 26.35 -0.39
N GLY A 292 10.39 26.95 0.40
CA GLY A 292 11.18 28.12 0.03
C GLY A 292 12.60 28.07 0.61
N ASN A 293 13.50 28.92 0.11
CA ASN A 293 14.92 29.00 0.52
C ASN A 293 15.27 30.42 1.01
N PRO A 294 14.70 30.88 2.14
CA PRO A 294 14.99 32.21 2.66
C PRO A 294 16.46 32.33 3.08
N SER A 295 17.09 33.46 2.76
CA SER A 295 18.41 33.78 3.30
C SER A 295 18.30 34.47 4.65
N PHE A 296 19.00 33.92 5.64
CA PHE A 296 19.12 34.45 7.01
C PHE A 296 20.46 35.19 7.22
N ASP A 297 21.04 35.74 6.14
CA ASP A 297 22.32 36.44 6.19
C ASP A 297 22.34 37.49 7.32
N ASN A 298 23.50 37.62 7.95
CA ASN A 298 23.79 38.71 8.88
C ASN A 298 23.03 38.71 10.23
N LEU A 299 22.35 37.67 10.70
CA LEU A 299 21.83 37.63 12.08
C LEU A 299 22.97 37.69 13.13
N VAL A 300 23.29 38.88 13.63
CA VAL A 300 24.41 39.15 14.55
C VAL A 300 23.91 40.00 15.74
N LYS A 301 23.44 39.36 16.80
CA LYS A 301 23.76 39.60 18.24
C LYS A 301 22.88 38.78 19.20
N LYS A 302 23.56 38.11 20.14
CA LYS A 302 23.29 37.60 21.51
C LYS A 302 21.90 37.46 22.18
N SER A 303 20.74 37.53 21.51
CA SER A 303 19.48 37.15 22.20
C SER A 303 18.35 36.75 21.26
N PHE A 304 18.43 35.53 20.73
CA PHE A 304 17.29 34.91 20.06
C PHE A 304 16.57 33.99 21.04
N TYR A 305 15.31 34.29 21.35
CA TYR A 305 14.43 33.44 22.18
C TYR A 305 13.88 32.23 21.41
N VAL A 306 14.49 31.91 20.26
CA VAL A 306 14.05 30.83 19.37
C VAL A 306 14.30 29.50 20.06
N ARG A 307 13.22 28.73 20.22
CA ARG A 307 13.19 27.40 20.86
C ARG A 307 12.94 26.28 19.87
N SER A 308 12.22 26.54 18.78
CA SER A 308 11.99 25.55 17.72
C SER A 308 12.29 26.12 16.34
N VAL A 309 12.96 25.32 15.52
CA VAL A 309 13.27 25.64 14.12
C VAL A 309 12.93 24.43 13.26
N VAL A 310 12.08 24.63 12.26
CA VAL A 310 11.76 23.67 11.20
C VAL A 310 12.14 24.29 9.86
N LEU A 311 13.02 23.62 9.12
CA LEU A 311 13.50 24.05 7.81
C LEU A 311 13.26 22.95 6.79
N ASP A 312 12.15 23.06 6.06
CA ASP A 312 11.76 22.17 4.98
C ASP A 312 12.05 22.82 3.62
N TYR A 313 13.29 22.66 3.14
CA TYR A 313 13.75 23.27 1.88
C TYR A 313 13.25 22.49 0.66
N ALA A 314 12.82 23.23 -0.37
CA ALA A 314 12.32 22.64 -1.62
C ALA A 314 13.44 21.98 -2.46
N VAL A 315 14.69 22.34 -2.22
CA VAL A 315 15.88 21.84 -2.93
C VAL A 315 17.01 21.64 -1.93
N ASP A 316 18.02 20.87 -2.33
CA ASP A 316 19.22 20.68 -1.52
C ASP A 316 19.93 22.03 -1.26
N THR A 317 20.08 22.41 0.02
CA THR A 317 20.72 23.68 0.43
C THR A 317 21.88 23.46 1.41
N PRO A 318 22.89 24.37 1.47
CA PRO A 318 23.93 24.29 2.48
C PRO A 318 23.38 24.37 3.91
N PHE A 319 24.09 23.77 4.87
CA PHE A 319 23.66 23.79 6.27
C PHE A 319 23.53 25.23 6.83
N PRO A 320 22.40 25.57 7.49
CA PRO A 320 22.11 26.92 7.95
C PRO A 320 22.90 27.30 9.21
N LEU A 321 24.07 27.92 9.02
CA LEU A 321 25.00 28.29 10.12
C LEU A 321 24.41 29.22 11.19
N PHE A 322 23.31 29.94 10.90
CA PHE A 322 22.66 30.81 11.89
C PHE A 322 22.05 30.02 13.06
N VAL A 323 21.62 28.78 12.81
CA VAL A 323 20.99 27.89 13.82
C VAL A 323 21.97 27.63 14.97
N LEU A 324 23.26 27.52 14.67
CA LEU A 324 24.33 27.27 15.64
C LEU A 324 24.51 28.40 16.67
N LYS A 325 23.89 29.57 16.43
CA LYS A 325 23.94 30.74 17.33
C LYS A 325 22.72 30.82 18.26
N LEU A 326 21.78 29.89 18.19
CA LEU A 326 20.53 29.91 18.95
C LEU A 326 20.69 29.17 20.28
N GLU A 327 21.14 29.87 21.33
CA GLU A 327 21.43 29.29 22.65
C GLU A 327 20.20 28.67 23.35
N HIS A 328 18.99 29.14 23.02
CA HIS A 328 17.72 28.64 23.58
C HIS A 328 17.06 27.57 22.72
N LEU A 329 17.68 27.15 21.62
CA LEU A 329 17.14 26.15 20.72
C LEU A 329 16.99 24.81 21.45
N ALA A 330 15.77 24.29 21.45
CA ALA A 330 15.41 23.01 22.06
C ALA A 330 14.89 22.00 21.02
N TYR A 331 14.38 22.46 19.87
CA TYR A 331 13.90 21.61 18.79
C TYR A 331 14.47 22.06 17.44
N LEU A 332 15.09 21.13 16.70
CA LEU A 332 15.62 21.38 15.36
C LEU A 332 15.20 20.27 14.40
N GLU A 333 14.48 20.64 13.35
CA GLU A 333 14.11 19.77 12.23
C GLU A 333 14.61 20.40 10.93
N ILE A 334 15.39 19.64 10.17
CA ILE A 334 15.99 20.10 8.91
C ILE A 334 15.77 19.06 7.83
N HIS A 335 15.25 19.49 6.68
CA HIS A 335 15.09 18.68 5.48
C HIS A 335 16.01 19.14 4.36
N ASN A 336 16.43 18.21 3.50
CA ASN A 336 17.10 18.49 2.23
C ASN A 336 18.29 19.44 2.36
N VAL A 337 19.19 19.16 3.30
CA VAL A 337 20.45 19.91 3.45
C VAL A 337 21.61 19.11 2.88
N SER A 338 22.42 19.78 2.05
CA SER A 338 23.69 19.28 1.52
C SER A 338 24.83 19.63 2.46
N CYS A 339 25.24 18.69 3.31
CA CYS A 339 26.49 18.75 4.06
C CYS A 339 27.02 17.34 4.30
N THR A 340 28.35 17.21 4.43
CA THR A 340 29.00 15.93 4.73
C THR A 340 28.91 15.57 6.21
N GLU A 341 28.89 16.59 7.08
CA GLU A 341 28.87 16.48 8.53
C GLU A 341 28.22 17.75 9.10
N LEU A 342 27.60 17.68 10.28
CA LEU A 342 27.21 18.89 11.01
C LEU A 342 28.45 19.61 11.56
N PRO A 343 28.46 20.96 11.61
CA PRO A 343 29.58 21.68 12.21
C PRO A 343 29.77 21.34 13.69
N GLU A 344 31.02 21.24 14.16
CA GLU A 344 31.35 21.01 15.58
C GLU A 344 30.75 22.08 16.53
N ALA A 345 30.44 23.27 16.00
CA ALA A 345 29.76 24.32 16.76
C ALA A 345 28.29 23.97 17.15
N ILE A 346 27.75 22.83 16.70
CA ILE A 346 26.41 22.36 17.12
C ILE A 346 26.31 22.16 18.63
N SER A 347 27.42 21.86 19.33
CA SER A 347 27.39 21.78 20.80
C SER A 347 27.08 23.09 21.50
N GLY A 348 27.21 24.22 20.80
CA GLY A 348 26.72 25.52 21.28
C GLY A 348 25.21 25.56 21.52
N CYS A 349 24.44 24.67 20.89
CA CYS A 349 23.01 24.48 21.12
C CYS A 349 22.76 23.55 22.33
N TRP A 350 23.39 23.81 23.47
CA TRP A 350 23.37 22.94 24.65
C TRP A 350 21.97 22.70 25.27
N ASN A 351 20.96 23.48 24.87
CA ASN A 351 19.56 23.28 25.24
C ASN A 351 18.78 22.33 24.32
N LEU A 352 19.40 21.83 23.25
CA LEU A 352 18.75 21.00 22.25
C LEU A 352 18.23 19.69 22.88
N GLN A 353 16.92 19.45 22.71
CA GLN A 353 16.19 18.28 23.19
C GLN A 353 15.83 17.34 22.03
N SER A 354 15.53 17.88 20.84
CA SER A 354 15.19 17.09 19.65
C SER A 354 15.99 17.54 18.44
N LEU A 355 16.58 16.59 17.74
CA LEU A 355 17.29 16.81 16.47
C LEU A 355 16.78 15.82 15.41
N HIS A 356 16.17 16.34 14.35
CA HIS A 356 15.67 15.58 13.20
C HIS A 356 16.39 16.04 11.93
N LEU A 357 17.02 15.11 11.22
CA LEU A 357 17.58 15.32 9.88
C LEU A 357 16.90 14.41 8.86
N ILE A 358 16.33 15.00 7.82
CA ILE A 358 15.46 14.30 6.88
C ILE A 358 15.93 14.56 5.43
N GLY A 359 16.19 13.51 4.65
CA GLY A 359 16.53 13.65 3.22
C GLY A 359 17.84 14.39 2.92
N CYS A 360 18.76 14.50 3.89
CA CYS A 360 20.04 15.18 3.71
C CYS A 360 21.02 14.35 2.86
N LYS A 361 21.23 14.73 1.60
CA LYS A 361 22.14 14.02 0.68
C LYS A 361 23.61 14.32 0.98
N GLY A 362 24.46 13.32 0.84
CA GLY A 362 25.90 13.44 1.09
C GLY A 362 26.30 13.49 2.56
N PHE A 363 25.36 13.39 3.50
CA PHE A 363 25.63 13.38 4.94
C PHE A 363 26.22 12.03 5.39
N VAL A 364 27.46 12.05 5.87
CA VAL A 364 28.26 10.84 6.16
C VAL A 364 28.26 10.49 7.64
N THR A 365 28.38 11.47 8.54
CA THR A 365 28.41 11.25 9.99
C THR A 365 28.07 12.50 10.81
N LEU A 366 27.96 12.34 12.14
CA LEU A 366 27.80 13.42 13.11
C LEU A 366 29.16 13.85 13.70
N PRO A 367 29.30 15.14 14.07
CA PRO A 367 30.48 15.65 14.75
C PRO A 367 30.68 15.05 16.13
N LYS A 368 31.93 15.01 16.59
CA LYS A 368 32.27 14.44 17.90
C LYS A 368 31.62 15.24 19.04
N SER A 369 31.47 16.54 18.88
CA SER A 369 30.77 17.43 19.82
C SER A 369 29.30 17.07 20.06
N ILE A 370 28.65 16.20 19.27
CA ILE A 370 27.27 15.78 19.54
C ILE A 370 27.10 15.22 20.96
N GLY A 371 28.14 14.55 21.49
CA GLY A 371 28.15 14.02 22.84
C GLY A 371 28.11 15.07 23.95
N GLU A 372 28.28 16.36 23.63
CA GLU A 372 28.16 17.48 24.56
C GLU A 372 26.70 17.92 24.79
N LEU A 373 25.78 17.55 23.90
CA LEU A 373 24.35 17.86 24.00
C LEU A 373 23.65 16.98 25.05
N LYS A 374 23.87 17.30 26.33
CA LYS A 374 23.41 16.46 27.46
C LYS A 374 21.89 16.38 27.60
N LYS A 375 21.17 17.40 27.12
CA LYS A 375 19.70 17.49 27.17
C LYS A 375 19.00 16.85 25.97
N LEU A 376 19.76 16.32 25.00
CA LEU A 376 19.19 15.67 23.82
C LEU A 376 18.41 14.43 24.23
N GLN A 377 17.11 14.39 23.92
CA GLN A 377 16.15 13.34 24.22
C GLN A 377 15.80 12.54 22.97
N THR A 378 15.63 13.19 21.82
CA THR A 378 15.33 12.55 20.54
C THR A 378 16.40 12.88 19.51
N LEU A 379 16.93 11.84 18.85
CA LEU A 379 17.76 11.97 17.66
C LEU A 379 17.15 11.11 16.55
N GLU A 380 16.75 11.73 15.45
CA GLU A 380 16.17 11.06 14.30
C GLU A 380 16.89 11.42 13.00
N PHE A 381 17.32 10.39 12.28
CA PHE A 381 17.75 10.47 10.90
C PHE A 381 16.77 9.71 10.01
N ASN A 382 16.26 10.35 8.97
CA ASN A 382 15.33 9.72 8.03
C ASN A 382 15.77 9.96 6.58
N CYS A 383 15.84 8.88 5.80
CA CYS A 383 16.28 8.90 4.40
C CYS A 383 17.68 9.52 4.19
N ILE A 384 18.61 9.30 5.12
CA ILE A 384 20.01 9.72 4.98
C ILE A 384 20.81 8.60 4.31
N THR A 385 20.84 8.60 2.98
CA THR A 385 21.38 7.50 2.18
C THR A 385 22.88 7.29 2.33
N ASP A 386 23.63 8.35 2.63
CA ASP A 386 25.09 8.35 2.69
C ASP A 386 25.68 8.15 4.10
N LEU A 387 24.83 8.03 5.13
CA LEU A 387 25.29 7.86 6.51
C LEU A 387 26.07 6.55 6.67
N GLU A 388 27.34 6.64 7.04
CA GLU A 388 28.21 5.46 7.19
C GLU A 388 28.27 4.95 8.64
N THR A 389 28.44 5.88 9.60
CA THR A 389 28.60 5.58 11.03
C THR A 389 28.10 6.72 11.92
N LEU A 390 27.85 6.43 13.20
CA LEU A 390 27.65 7.43 14.25
C LEU A 390 28.91 7.54 15.14
N PRO A 391 29.24 8.73 15.68
CA PRO A 391 30.43 8.92 16.52
C PRO A 391 30.26 8.25 17.89
N GLN A 392 31.36 7.76 18.46
CA GLN A 392 31.38 7.17 19.81
C GLN A 392 30.97 8.15 20.93
N SER A 393 30.99 9.45 20.67
CA SER A 393 30.53 10.45 21.62
C SER A 393 29.02 10.44 21.82
N ILE A 394 28.22 9.80 20.94
CA ILE A 394 26.76 9.72 21.10
C ILE A 394 26.34 9.11 22.44
N GLY A 395 27.11 8.14 22.95
CA GLY A 395 26.88 7.53 24.27
C GLY A 395 27.04 8.48 25.45
N ASN A 396 27.49 9.72 25.23
CA ASN A 396 27.58 10.75 26.25
C ASN A 396 26.31 11.63 26.37
N CYS A 397 25.31 11.45 25.50
CA CYS A 397 24.01 12.14 25.52
C CYS A 397 23.09 11.52 26.59
N ARG A 398 23.31 11.85 27.86
CA ARG A 398 22.72 11.12 29.00
C ARG A 398 21.19 11.12 29.07
N ASP A 399 20.54 12.13 28.49
CA ASP A 399 19.09 12.25 28.45
C ASP A 399 18.43 11.62 27.21
N LEU A 400 19.20 10.97 26.33
CA LEU A 400 18.66 10.39 25.10
C LEU A 400 17.68 9.26 25.42
N GLN A 401 16.43 9.43 24.96
CA GLN A 401 15.30 8.53 25.16
C GLN A 401 14.92 7.82 23.85
N SER A 402 15.11 8.46 22.71
CA SER A 402 14.76 7.93 21.39
C SER A 402 15.91 8.13 20.40
N LEU A 403 16.38 7.03 19.82
CA LEU A 403 17.34 7.01 18.73
C LEU A 403 16.71 6.33 17.51
N GLN A 404 16.50 7.09 16.45
CA GLN A 404 15.79 6.64 15.25
C GLN A 404 16.64 6.84 14.00
N LEU A 405 16.96 5.76 13.30
CA LEU A 405 17.77 5.74 12.07
C LEU A 405 16.97 5.03 10.99
N ASN A 406 16.24 5.79 10.18
CA ASN A 406 15.30 5.29 9.19
C ASN A 406 15.89 5.47 7.77
N TYR A 407 15.93 4.38 7.02
CA TYR A 407 16.40 4.31 5.63
C TYR A 407 17.82 4.84 5.43
N CYS A 408 18.73 4.56 6.39
CA CYS A 408 20.15 4.91 6.29
C CYS A 408 20.92 3.81 5.55
N GLY A 409 20.95 3.89 4.22
CA GLY A 409 21.37 2.80 3.33
C GLY A 409 22.80 2.29 3.54
N LYS A 410 23.77 3.19 3.81
CA LYS A 410 25.20 2.86 3.99
C LYS A 410 25.63 2.58 5.44
N LEU A 411 24.72 2.67 6.41
CA LEU A 411 25.04 2.53 7.82
C LEU A 411 25.54 1.10 8.10
N ARG A 412 26.79 0.97 8.57
CA ARG A 412 27.43 -0.35 8.74
C ARG A 412 27.31 -0.92 10.14
N GLU A 413 27.38 -0.05 11.14
CA GLU A 413 27.39 -0.43 12.56
C GLU A 413 26.84 0.69 13.44
N ILE A 414 26.41 0.33 14.65
CA ILE A 414 26.09 1.28 15.73
C ILE A 414 27.29 1.33 16.70
N PRO A 415 27.67 2.51 17.22
CA PRO A 415 28.77 2.61 18.17
C PRO A 415 28.45 1.94 19.51
N SER A 416 29.41 1.18 20.06
CA SER A 416 29.31 0.48 21.36
C SER A 416 28.95 1.41 22.54
N SER A 417 29.30 2.68 22.44
CA SER A 417 28.94 3.72 23.42
C SER A 417 27.43 3.90 23.63
N VAL A 418 26.57 3.52 22.67
CA VAL A 418 25.10 3.54 22.81
C VAL A 418 24.64 2.74 24.03
N GLY A 419 25.36 1.69 24.42
CA GLY A 419 25.06 0.92 25.64
C GLY A 419 25.15 1.71 26.95
N ARG A 420 25.72 2.92 26.94
CA ARG A 420 25.79 3.82 28.11
C ARG A 420 24.51 4.65 28.31
N LEU A 421 23.59 4.65 27.34
CA LEU A 421 22.38 5.48 27.34
C LEU A 421 21.26 4.89 28.21
N ARG A 422 21.36 5.07 29.53
CA ARG A 422 20.43 4.46 30.51
C ARG A 422 18.98 4.93 30.41
N LYS A 423 18.72 6.09 29.79
CA LYS A 423 17.36 6.62 29.56
C LYS A 423 16.76 6.21 28.21
N LEU A 424 17.53 5.53 27.35
CA LEU A 424 17.07 5.11 26.04
C LEU A 424 15.90 4.13 26.21
N SER A 425 14.77 4.48 25.62
CA SER A 425 13.51 3.73 25.65
C SER A 425 13.14 3.17 24.27
N VAL A 426 13.51 3.89 23.21
CA VAL A 426 13.21 3.55 21.82
C VAL A 426 14.50 3.51 21.01
N LEU A 427 14.77 2.37 20.38
CA LEU A 427 15.83 2.20 19.40
C LEU A 427 15.23 1.72 18.08
N HIS A 428 15.11 2.62 17.11
CA HIS A 428 14.63 2.31 15.76
C HIS A 428 15.78 2.41 14.77
N ILE A 429 16.02 1.34 14.03
CA ILE A 429 16.97 1.28 12.92
C ILE A 429 16.25 0.57 11.78
N ILE A 430 15.51 1.30 10.97
CA ILE A 430 14.56 0.74 10.01
C ILE A 430 15.12 0.90 8.59
N GLY A 431 15.09 -0.16 7.78
CA GLY A 431 15.48 -0.09 6.36
C GLY A 431 16.97 0.18 6.12
N CYS A 432 17.84 -0.03 7.11
CA CYS A 432 19.29 0.15 6.99
C CYS A 432 19.93 -1.10 6.37
N SER A 433 19.96 -1.17 5.03
CA SER A 433 20.34 -2.38 4.29
C SER A 433 21.78 -2.84 4.46
N SER A 434 22.73 -1.94 4.74
CA SER A 434 24.15 -2.28 4.93
C SER A 434 24.52 -2.65 6.37
N LEU A 435 23.58 -2.56 7.32
CA LEU A 435 23.82 -2.91 8.71
C LEU A 435 23.97 -4.43 8.82
N LYS A 436 25.21 -4.91 9.04
CA LYS A 436 25.49 -6.34 9.16
C LYS A 436 25.33 -6.88 10.58
N GLN A 437 25.66 -6.05 11.55
CA GLN A 437 25.61 -6.35 12.97
C GLN A 437 25.12 -5.12 13.72
N LEU A 438 24.37 -5.34 14.81
CA LEU A 438 23.89 -4.23 15.64
C LEU A 438 25.06 -3.57 16.39
N LEU A 439 25.90 -4.34 17.11
CA LEU A 439 27.01 -3.85 17.94
C LEU A 439 28.13 -4.91 18.02
N LEU A 440 29.41 -4.50 17.95
CA LEU A 440 30.57 -5.41 18.10
C LEU A 440 30.81 -5.86 19.55
N GLN A 441 30.65 -4.96 20.54
CA GLN A 441 30.81 -5.25 21.98
C GLN A 441 29.89 -4.34 22.81
N PHE A 442 29.21 -4.89 23.81
CA PHE A 442 28.29 -4.15 24.69
C PHE A 442 28.91 -3.91 26.06
N ASN A 443 29.19 -2.64 26.38
CA ASN A 443 29.82 -2.21 27.64
C ASN A 443 28.84 -1.34 28.47
N GLY A 444 27.65 -1.85 28.80
CA GLY A 444 26.64 -1.11 29.55
C GLY A 444 25.38 -1.91 29.89
N GLU A 445 24.31 -1.21 30.25
CA GLU A 445 22.98 -1.78 30.51
C GLU A 445 21.92 -0.76 30.05
N LEU A 446 21.02 -1.17 29.16
CA LEU A 446 19.93 -0.33 28.66
C LEU A 446 18.66 -0.58 29.50
N SER A 447 18.70 -0.13 30.76
CA SER A 447 17.71 -0.47 31.80
C SER A 447 16.28 0.03 31.53
N ASN A 448 16.09 0.96 30.58
CA ASN A 448 14.78 1.54 30.24
C ASN A 448 14.33 1.24 28.80
N LEU A 449 15.07 0.43 28.05
CA LEU A 449 14.73 0.13 26.66
C LEU A 449 13.44 -0.69 26.59
N LEU A 450 12.43 -0.15 25.91
CA LEU A 450 11.10 -0.76 25.74
C LEU A 450 10.93 -1.34 24.35
N THR A 451 11.49 -0.68 23.33
CA THR A 451 11.33 -1.07 21.92
C THR A 451 12.65 -1.09 21.18
N VAL A 452 12.92 -2.21 20.49
CA VAL A 452 13.98 -2.35 19.49
C VAL A 452 13.35 -2.71 18.16
N ASN A 453 13.52 -1.85 17.16
CA ASN A 453 12.97 -2.07 15.83
C ASN A 453 14.09 -2.03 14.77
N LEU A 454 14.39 -3.19 14.19
CA LEU A 454 15.42 -3.39 13.17
C LEU A 454 14.82 -3.81 11.81
N HIS A 455 13.55 -3.50 11.57
CA HIS A 455 12.86 -3.99 10.38
C HIS A 455 13.48 -3.49 9.08
N GLY A 456 13.55 -4.37 8.08
CA GLY A 456 14.11 -4.03 6.78
C GLY A 456 15.63 -3.88 6.78
N CYS A 457 16.32 -4.22 7.88
CA CYS A 457 17.78 -4.35 7.90
C CYS A 457 18.21 -5.65 7.20
N ARG A 458 18.10 -5.67 5.87
CA ARG A 458 18.31 -6.86 5.02
C ARG A 458 19.75 -7.40 5.01
N GLY A 459 20.70 -6.64 5.57
CA GLY A 459 22.08 -7.08 5.78
C GLY A 459 22.32 -7.73 7.15
N LEU A 460 21.39 -7.61 8.10
CA LEU A 460 21.58 -8.03 9.49
C LEU A 460 21.49 -9.56 9.57
N GLU A 461 22.63 -10.19 9.84
CA GLU A 461 22.78 -11.64 9.90
C GLU A 461 22.70 -12.17 11.34
N ASP A 462 23.17 -11.40 12.32
CA ASP A 462 23.21 -11.82 13.72
C ASP A 462 22.95 -10.65 14.69
N LEU A 463 22.48 -11.00 15.89
CA LEU A 463 22.37 -10.12 17.05
C LEU A 463 23.51 -10.39 18.05
N PRO A 464 23.88 -9.42 18.90
CA PRO A 464 24.95 -9.62 19.89
C PRO A 464 24.62 -10.76 20.85
N SER A 465 25.64 -11.54 21.24
CA SER A 465 25.50 -12.68 22.16
C SER A 465 25.11 -12.28 23.58
N LYS A 466 25.41 -11.03 23.98
CA LYS A 466 24.99 -10.43 25.25
C LYS A 466 24.36 -9.06 24.99
N PHE A 467 23.13 -8.88 25.47
CA PHE A 467 22.43 -7.60 25.40
C PHE A 467 21.51 -7.43 26.61
N SER A 468 21.86 -6.53 27.52
CA SER A 468 21.10 -6.34 28.76
C SER A 468 20.04 -5.24 28.58
N CYS A 469 18.78 -5.66 28.46
CA CYS A 469 17.60 -4.80 28.29
C CYS A 469 16.38 -5.37 29.06
N PRO A 470 16.36 -5.28 30.41
CA PRO A 470 15.41 -6.02 31.25
C PRO A 470 13.93 -5.60 31.10
N LYS A 471 13.65 -4.41 30.54
CA LYS A 471 12.29 -3.88 30.34
C LYS A 471 11.79 -3.97 28.90
N LEU A 472 12.51 -4.67 28.01
CA LEU A 472 12.16 -4.74 26.60
C LEU A 472 10.79 -5.43 26.42
N ARG A 473 9.87 -4.73 25.77
CA ARG A 473 8.52 -5.24 25.46
C ARG A 473 8.36 -5.63 24.00
N THR A 474 8.98 -4.88 23.09
CA THR A 474 8.85 -5.09 21.64
C THR A 474 10.19 -5.28 20.97
N LEU A 475 10.32 -6.38 20.23
CA LEU A 475 11.46 -6.68 19.36
C LEU A 475 10.96 -6.91 17.93
N HIS A 476 11.29 -6.01 17.03
CA HIS A 476 10.86 -6.07 15.63
C HIS A 476 12.08 -6.33 14.73
N LEU A 477 12.14 -7.53 14.14
CA LEU A 477 13.26 -8.03 13.33
C LEU A 477 12.83 -8.41 11.91
N SER A 478 11.65 -7.99 11.47
CA SER A 478 11.06 -8.43 10.20
C SER A 478 11.90 -7.99 8.99
N GLU A 479 11.98 -8.81 7.95
CA GLU A 479 12.82 -8.61 6.76
C GLU A 479 14.34 -8.53 7.04
N THR A 480 14.82 -9.22 8.07
CA THR A 480 16.26 -9.41 8.34
C THR A 480 16.75 -10.77 7.84
N LYS A 481 18.06 -11.00 7.86
CA LYS A 481 18.70 -12.29 7.50
C LYS A 481 19.13 -13.10 8.72
N ILE A 482 18.54 -12.82 9.87
CA ILE A 482 18.82 -13.56 11.10
C ILE A 482 18.56 -15.05 10.92
N THR A 483 19.51 -15.87 11.36
CA THR A 483 19.42 -17.33 11.28
C THR A 483 18.94 -17.95 12.59
N VAL A 484 19.37 -17.39 13.73
CA VAL A 484 19.01 -17.82 15.09
C VAL A 484 18.84 -16.59 15.99
N LEU A 485 17.92 -16.68 16.97
CA LEU A 485 17.76 -15.65 18.00
C LEU A 485 18.70 -15.92 19.19
N PRO A 486 19.39 -14.90 19.75
CA PRO A 486 20.27 -15.09 20.89
C PRO A 486 19.51 -15.38 22.20
N GLN A 487 20.17 -16.12 23.10
CA GLN A 487 19.60 -16.62 24.35
C GLN A 487 19.14 -15.52 25.34
N TRP A 488 19.66 -14.31 25.25
CA TRP A 488 19.22 -13.23 26.13
C TRP A 488 17.75 -12.83 25.87
N ILE A 489 17.23 -13.05 24.65
CA ILE A 489 15.82 -12.73 24.31
C ILE A 489 14.87 -13.52 25.20
N THR A 490 15.15 -14.82 25.40
CA THR A 490 14.31 -15.71 26.22
C THR A 490 14.41 -15.42 27.72
N SER A 491 15.43 -14.68 28.14
CA SER A 491 15.63 -14.28 29.53
C SER A 491 14.82 -13.03 29.92
N ILE A 492 14.19 -12.34 28.94
CA ILE A 492 13.44 -11.10 29.19
C ILE A 492 11.96 -11.42 29.39
N GLY A 493 11.56 -11.62 30.65
CA GLY A 493 10.17 -11.93 30.98
C GLY A 493 9.14 -10.84 30.62
N THR A 494 9.57 -9.61 30.31
CA THR A 494 8.71 -8.47 29.97
C THR A 494 8.34 -8.38 28.48
N LEU A 495 8.89 -9.26 27.62
CA LEU A 495 8.60 -9.26 26.19
C LEU A 495 7.14 -9.62 25.89
N GLU A 496 6.48 -8.72 25.15
CA GLU A 496 5.09 -8.84 24.72
C GLU A 496 4.99 -9.14 23.21
N CYS A 497 5.91 -8.60 22.40
CA CYS A 497 5.84 -8.71 20.95
C CYS A 497 7.21 -9.01 20.31
N ILE A 498 7.27 -10.09 19.52
CA ILE A 498 8.39 -10.45 18.66
C ILE A 498 7.89 -10.57 17.22
N TYR A 499 8.48 -9.81 16.31
CA TYR A 499 8.09 -9.82 14.90
C TYR A 499 9.25 -10.28 14.02
N LEU A 500 9.06 -11.40 13.33
CA LEU A 500 10.04 -12.08 12.49
C LEU A 500 9.50 -12.26 11.07
N GLN A 501 8.51 -11.46 10.67
CA GLN A 501 7.92 -11.54 9.34
C GLN A 501 9.00 -11.48 8.26
N ASN A 502 8.92 -12.38 7.29
CA ASN A 502 9.84 -12.46 6.15
C ASN A 502 11.32 -12.62 6.53
N CYS A 503 11.64 -13.15 7.72
CA CYS A 503 12.98 -13.62 8.07
C CYS A 503 13.24 -14.96 7.39
N LYS A 504 13.53 -14.93 6.08
CA LYS A 504 13.61 -16.13 5.22
C LYS A 504 14.72 -17.11 5.60
N GLU A 505 15.75 -16.61 6.29
CA GLU A 505 16.95 -17.37 6.71
C GLU A 505 16.85 -17.94 8.12
N LEU A 506 15.78 -17.64 8.87
CA LEU A 506 15.57 -18.13 10.22
C LEU A 506 15.39 -19.66 10.21
N LEU A 507 16.27 -20.37 10.93
CA LEU A 507 16.31 -21.84 10.96
C LEU A 507 15.56 -22.42 12.17
N GLU A 508 15.75 -21.83 13.34
CA GLU A 508 15.18 -22.29 14.60
C GLU A 508 14.88 -21.14 15.57
N LEU A 509 13.99 -21.40 16.53
CA LEU A 509 13.73 -20.53 17.67
C LEU A 509 14.39 -21.10 18.93
N PRO A 510 14.84 -20.27 19.89
CA PRO A 510 15.46 -20.76 21.10
C PRO A 510 14.45 -21.57 21.93
N LYS A 511 14.88 -22.71 22.49
CA LYS A 511 14.02 -23.61 23.28
C LYS A 511 13.33 -22.89 24.44
N ASP A 512 14.05 -21.97 25.08
CA ASP A 512 13.56 -21.19 26.22
C ASP A 512 12.55 -20.08 25.86
N ILE A 513 12.14 -19.93 24.59
CA ILE A 513 11.13 -18.93 24.19
C ILE A 513 9.79 -19.15 24.92
N ILE A 514 9.54 -20.37 25.39
CA ILE A 514 8.39 -20.74 26.23
C ILE A 514 8.36 -20.02 27.58
N ASN A 515 9.46 -19.43 28.02
CA ASN A 515 9.56 -18.68 29.27
C ASN A 515 8.92 -17.28 29.15
N LEU A 516 8.63 -16.81 27.93
CA LEU A 516 8.03 -15.50 27.67
C LEU A 516 6.51 -15.49 27.93
N LYS A 517 6.08 -15.60 29.20
CA LYS A 517 4.67 -15.73 29.59
C LYS A 517 3.77 -14.53 29.24
N HIS A 518 4.37 -13.37 28.96
CA HIS A 518 3.64 -12.16 28.53
C HIS A 518 3.56 -12.00 27.01
N LEU A 519 4.12 -12.93 26.23
CA LEU A 519 4.14 -12.85 24.77
C LEU A 519 2.73 -12.93 24.18
N GLU A 520 2.32 -11.86 23.51
CA GLU A 520 1.06 -11.75 22.77
C GLU A 520 1.25 -11.91 21.26
N VAL A 521 2.43 -11.55 20.74
CA VAL A 521 2.74 -11.62 19.31
C VAL A 521 4.08 -12.31 19.09
N LEU A 522 4.08 -13.38 18.29
CA LEU A 522 5.26 -14.02 17.72
C LEU A 522 5.03 -14.18 16.22
N ASN A 523 5.20 -13.12 15.44
CA ASN A 523 4.83 -13.15 14.02
C ASN A 523 5.93 -13.82 13.16
N LEU A 524 5.67 -15.04 12.69
CA LEU A 524 6.57 -15.86 11.87
C LEU A 524 6.15 -15.95 10.39
N VAL A 525 5.26 -15.08 9.92
CA VAL A 525 4.78 -15.11 8.53
C VAL A 525 5.95 -14.97 7.56
N GLY A 526 6.10 -15.91 6.62
CA GLY A 526 7.15 -15.85 5.60
C GLY A 526 8.54 -16.37 6.04
N CYS A 527 8.67 -16.97 7.23
CA CYS A 527 9.89 -17.67 7.66
C CYS A 527 10.01 -19.04 6.97
N SER A 528 10.44 -19.07 5.71
CA SER A 528 10.40 -20.28 4.87
C SER A 528 11.39 -21.39 5.24
N LYS A 529 12.48 -21.08 5.95
CA LYS A 529 13.51 -22.06 6.36
C LYS A 529 13.37 -22.59 7.79
N LEU A 530 12.35 -22.13 8.51
CA LEU A 530 12.10 -22.55 9.89
C LEU A 530 11.82 -24.06 9.93
N GLN A 531 12.63 -24.81 10.66
CA GLN A 531 12.60 -26.28 10.64
C GLN A 531 11.56 -26.84 11.63
N CYS A 532 11.56 -26.37 12.86
CA CYS A 532 10.62 -26.81 13.90
C CYS A 532 10.34 -25.69 14.89
N MET A 533 9.24 -25.83 15.63
CA MET A 533 8.92 -25.02 16.78
C MET A 533 9.43 -25.70 18.07
N PRO A 534 9.79 -24.94 19.12
CA PRO A 534 10.22 -25.51 20.40
C PRO A 534 9.03 -26.09 21.19
N SER A 535 9.24 -27.22 21.87
CA SER A 535 8.22 -27.86 22.73
C SER A 535 7.79 -26.96 23.90
N GLY A 536 6.53 -27.07 24.34
CA GLY A 536 5.96 -26.27 25.45
C GLY A 536 5.27 -24.96 25.05
N LEU A 537 5.10 -24.69 23.75
CA LEU A 537 4.37 -23.52 23.24
C LEU A 537 2.93 -23.41 23.73
N ARG A 538 2.28 -24.53 24.08
CA ARG A 538 0.93 -24.56 24.67
C ARG A 538 0.79 -23.71 25.94
N GLN A 539 1.91 -23.36 26.58
CA GLN A 539 1.93 -22.54 27.79
C GLN A 539 1.82 -21.03 27.50
N LEU A 540 1.97 -20.59 26.25
CA LEU A 540 1.88 -19.18 25.85
C LEU A 540 0.42 -18.77 25.57
N THR A 541 -0.45 -18.92 26.56
CA THR A 541 -1.92 -18.76 26.40
C THR A 541 -2.38 -17.34 26.03
N ARG A 542 -1.51 -16.33 26.17
CA ARG A 542 -1.77 -14.95 25.74
C ARG A 542 -1.49 -14.71 24.26
N LEU A 543 -0.91 -15.67 23.55
CA LEU A 543 -0.48 -15.52 22.17
C LEU A 543 -1.68 -15.36 21.22
N ARG A 544 -1.73 -14.21 20.54
CA ARG A 544 -2.79 -13.82 19.61
C ARG A 544 -2.39 -13.97 18.15
N ASN A 545 -1.10 -13.85 17.87
CA ASN A 545 -0.57 -13.89 16.51
C ASN A 545 0.70 -14.73 16.47
N LEU A 546 0.67 -15.80 15.67
CA LEU A 546 1.81 -16.68 15.41
C LEU A 546 2.24 -16.65 13.94
N GLY A 547 1.27 -16.61 13.01
CA GLY A 547 1.55 -16.54 11.57
C GLY A 547 1.98 -17.86 10.92
N SER A 548 2.90 -18.60 11.55
CA SER A 548 3.45 -19.87 11.05
C SER A 548 3.80 -20.84 12.19
N PHE A 549 3.54 -22.13 12.01
CA PHE A 549 3.86 -23.21 12.94
C PHE A 549 4.55 -24.37 12.19
N ALA A 550 5.82 -24.63 12.49
CA ALA A 550 6.59 -25.73 11.91
C ALA A 550 6.56 -26.96 12.84
N VAL A 551 5.96 -28.06 12.39
CA VAL A 551 5.91 -29.32 13.17
C VAL A 551 7.29 -30.00 13.14
N GLY A 552 7.80 -30.44 14.29
CA GLY A 552 9.08 -31.16 14.36
C GLY A 552 8.96 -32.68 14.35
N CYS A 553 10.12 -33.36 14.26
CA CYS A 553 10.18 -34.80 14.03
C CYS A 553 10.09 -35.65 15.32
N GLY A 554 10.24 -35.04 16.50
CA GLY A 554 10.06 -35.66 17.82
C GLY A 554 11.15 -35.23 18.81
N GLY A 555 11.12 -35.76 20.03
CA GLY A 555 12.08 -35.39 21.07
C GLY A 555 11.76 -34.01 21.68
N ASP A 556 12.68 -33.06 21.54
CA ASP A 556 12.54 -31.70 22.08
C ASP A 556 11.69 -30.76 21.20
N ASP A 557 11.29 -31.21 20.01
CA ASP A 557 10.51 -30.41 19.07
C ASP A 557 9.00 -30.41 19.40
N ALA A 558 8.34 -29.31 19.06
CA ALA A 558 6.90 -29.19 19.19
C ALA A 558 6.16 -30.13 18.22
N ARG A 559 5.20 -30.87 18.78
CA ARG A 559 4.13 -31.53 18.03
C ARG A 559 2.98 -30.56 17.78
N ILE A 560 2.12 -30.87 16.81
CA ILE A 560 0.97 -30.02 16.47
C ILE A 560 -0.04 -29.88 17.62
N SER A 561 -0.06 -30.85 18.55
CA SER A 561 -0.87 -30.83 19.77
C SER A 561 -0.53 -29.67 20.71
N GLU A 562 0.62 -29.00 20.54
CA GLU A 562 0.96 -27.77 21.27
C GLU A 562 0.02 -26.60 20.95
N LEU A 563 -0.77 -26.67 19.86
CA LEU A 563 -1.76 -25.66 19.50
C LEU A 563 -3.05 -25.74 20.34
N GLU A 564 -3.27 -26.81 21.12
CA GLU A 564 -4.54 -27.12 21.81
C GLU A 564 -5.10 -25.94 22.60
N ASN A 565 -4.29 -25.31 23.46
CA ASN A 565 -4.74 -24.25 24.38
C ASN A 565 -4.50 -22.82 23.86
N LEU A 566 -4.16 -22.66 22.58
CA LEU A 566 -3.85 -21.36 21.98
C LEU A 566 -5.07 -20.79 21.24
N ASP A 567 -6.16 -20.55 21.97
CA ASP A 567 -7.47 -20.19 21.38
C ASP A 567 -7.55 -18.73 20.94
N MET A 568 -6.71 -17.86 21.50
CA MET A 568 -6.63 -16.45 21.13
C MET A 568 -5.97 -16.22 19.77
N ILE A 569 -5.40 -17.26 19.15
CA ILE A 569 -4.75 -17.14 17.85
C ILE A 569 -5.79 -16.77 16.79
N SER A 570 -5.49 -15.71 16.05
CA SER A 570 -6.30 -15.24 14.94
C SER A 570 -5.44 -14.83 13.76
N GLY A 571 -6.06 -14.64 12.59
CA GLY A 571 -5.38 -14.10 11.43
C GLY A 571 -5.03 -15.13 10.36
N HIS A 572 -3.82 -14.98 9.81
CA HIS A 572 -3.20 -15.93 8.90
C HIS A 572 -2.41 -16.98 9.69
N MET A 573 -2.59 -18.25 9.34
CA MET A 573 -1.84 -19.37 9.91
C MET A 573 -1.28 -20.26 8.79
N LYS A 574 0.03 -20.54 8.84
CA LYS A 574 0.67 -21.54 8.00
C LYS A 574 1.23 -22.67 8.86
N ILE A 575 0.83 -23.91 8.61
CA ILE A 575 1.35 -25.10 9.30
C ILE A 575 2.22 -25.88 8.31
N THR A 576 3.49 -26.07 8.65
CA THR A 576 4.46 -26.77 7.79
C THR A 576 4.94 -28.06 8.42
N ASN A 577 5.57 -28.91 7.60
CA ASN A 577 6.18 -30.18 8.00
C ASN A 577 5.17 -31.19 8.56
N LEU A 578 3.93 -31.18 8.06
CA LEU A 578 2.89 -32.14 8.46
C LEU A 578 3.27 -33.60 8.17
N LYS A 579 4.27 -33.84 7.30
CA LYS A 579 4.89 -35.17 7.07
C LYS A 579 5.41 -35.88 8.33
N TYR A 580 5.69 -35.14 9.41
CA TYR A 580 6.19 -35.74 10.65
C TYR A 580 5.08 -36.24 11.60
N LEU A 581 3.81 -36.01 11.27
CA LEU A 581 2.68 -36.54 12.04
C LEU A 581 2.45 -38.01 11.69
N LYS A 582 2.60 -38.88 12.70
CA LYS A 582 2.36 -40.33 12.58
C LYS A 582 1.03 -40.78 13.19
N ASP A 583 0.43 -39.94 14.03
CA ASP A 583 -0.82 -40.23 14.71
C ASP A 583 -1.85 -39.12 14.41
N PRO A 584 -2.94 -39.43 13.68
CA PRO A 584 -4.03 -38.50 13.41
C PRO A 584 -4.67 -37.90 14.67
N SER A 585 -4.64 -38.61 15.81
CA SER A 585 -5.20 -38.11 17.07
C SER A 585 -4.48 -36.85 17.58
N GLU A 586 -3.21 -36.65 17.21
CA GLU A 586 -2.47 -35.42 17.54
C GLU A 586 -2.99 -34.21 16.77
N ALA A 587 -3.41 -34.42 15.52
CA ALA A 587 -3.96 -33.36 14.68
C ALA A 587 -5.30 -32.85 15.20
N GLU A 588 -6.14 -33.72 15.78
CA GLU A 588 -7.42 -33.31 16.40
C GLU A 588 -7.20 -32.37 17.59
N LYS A 589 -6.12 -32.62 18.36
CA LYS A 589 -5.72 -31.75 19.50
C LYS A 589 -5.32 -30.36 19.07
N ALA A 590 -5.00 -30.11 17.79
CA ALA A 590 -4.74 -28.76 17.31
C ALA A 590 -5.98 -27.85 17.37
N MET A 591 -7.19 -28.44 17.41
CA MET A 591 -8.48 -27.76 17.56
C MET A 591 -8.68 -26.56 16.60
N LEU A 592 -8.23 -26.67 15.35
CA LEU A 592 -8.28 -25.57 14.36
C LEU A 592 -9.70 -25.01 14.16
N LYS A 593 -10.73 -25.86 14.22
CA LYS A 593 -12.15 -25.45 14.13
C LYS A 593 -12.56 -24.37 15.13
N ARG A 594 -11.93 -24.33 16.32
CA ARG A 594 -12.28 -23.40 17.41
C ARG A 594 -11.53 -22.07 17.33
N LYS A 595 -10.53 -21.97 16.44
CA LYS A 595 -9.67 -20.79 16.32
C LYS A 595 -10.23 -19.78 15.32
N ASN A 596 -9.92 -18.51 15.51
CA ASN A 596 -10.42 -17.42 14.65
C ASN A 596 -9.48 -17.14 13.45
N ILE A 597 -9.27 -18.16 12.60
CA ILE A 597 -8.34 -18.11 11.46
C ILE A 597 -9.13 -17.82 10.18
N TRP A 598 -8.80 -16.75 9.47
CA TRP A 598 -9.43 -16.41 8.18
C TRP A 598 -8.58 -16.81 6.97
N SER A 599 -7.29 -17.10 7.14
CA SER A 599 -6.42 -17.66 6.09
C SER A 599 -5.58 -18.80 6.64
N LEU A 600 -5.70 -19.99 6.05
CA LEU A 600 -4.99 -21.20 6.48
C LEU A 600 -4.17 -21.79 5.33
N GLU A 601 -2.90 -22.07 5.59
CA GLU A 601 -2.02 -22.84 4.70
C GLU A 601 -1.53 -24.11 5.42
N LEU A 602 -1.75 -25.28 4.82
CA LEU A 602 -1.27 -26.58 5.33
C LEU A 602 -0.23 -27.15 4.34
N SER A 603 0.96 -27.48 4.83
CA SER A 603 2.08 -27.94 4.00
C SER A 603 2.73 -29.20 4.56
N TRP A 604 2.77 -30.26 3.76
CA TRP A 604 3.40 -31.54 4.14
C TRP A 604 4.92 -31.51 4.02
N SER A 605 5.47 -30.87 3.00
CA SER A 605 6.90 -30.64 2.79
C SER A 605 7.26 -29.17 3.02
N SER A 606 8.52 -28.89 3.38
CA SER A 606 9.08 -27.56 3.21
C SER A 606 9.52 -27.45 1.75
N SER A 607 9.29 -26.30 1.11
CA SER A 607 9.51 -26.07 -0.33
C SER A 607 10.97 -26.19 -0.81
N GLN A 608 11.89 -26.68 0.03
CA GLN A 608 13.34 -26.70 -0.22
C GLN A 608 14.01 -28.08 -0.08
N THR A 609 13.39 -29.09 0.56
CA THR A 609 14.03 -30.40 0.72
C THR A 609 13.37 -31.49 -0.13
N LYS A 610 14.09 -31.93 -1.17
CA LYS A 610 13.80 -33.15 -1.94
C LYS A 610 14.24 -34.39 -1.17
N GLU A 611 13.71 -34.58 0.03
CA GLU A 611 13.91 -35.84 0.76
C GLU A 611 12.82 -36.83 0.35
N GLU A 612 13.22 -38.03 -0.10
CA GLU A 612 12.33 -39.15 -0.36
C GLU A 612 11.72 -39.63 0.96
N LEU A 613 10.39 -39.49 1.09
CA LEU A 613 9.69 -39.84 2.32
C LEU A 613 9.06 -41.22 2.22
N VAL A 614 9.54 -42.13 3.05
CA VAL A 614 8.92 -43.42 3.38
C VAL A 614 7.86 -43.17 4.47
N SER A 615 6.72 -42.59 4.13
CA SER A 615 5.60 -42.55 5.08
C SER A 615 4.31 -43.07 4.45
N ASP A 616 3.44 -43.58 5.30
CA ASP A 616 2.19 -44.22 4.94
C ASP A 616 1.20 -43.21 4.33
N VAL A 617 0.74 -43.50 3.12
CA VAL A 617 -0.16 -42.65 2.33
C VAL A 617 -1.56 -42.58 2.97
N GLU A 618 -1.97 -43.62 3.69
CA GLU A 618 -3.29 -43.68 4.34
C GLU A 618 -3.39 -42.73 5.54
N GLN A 619 -2.29 -42.47 6.23
CA GLN A 619 -2.27 -41.60 7.40
C GLN A 619 -2.50 -40.12 7.06
N ASP A 620 -2.01 -39.64 5.92
CA ASP A 620 -2.17 -38.25 5.49
C ASP A 620 -3.66 -37.86 5.41
N GLN A 621 -4.52 -38.78 4.98
CA GLN A 621 -5.97 -38.56 4.91
C GLN A 621 -6.58 -38.34 6.29
N CYS A 622 -6.25 -39.20 7.25
CA CYS A 622 -6.73 -39.08 8.61
C CYS A 622 -6.22 -37.78 9.26
N VAL A 623 -4.98 -37.39 9.01
CA VAL A 623 -4.42 -36.11 9.48
C VAL A 623 -5.17 -34.92 8.87
N LEU A 624 -5.41 -34.90 7.57
CA LEU A 624 -6.12 -33.79 6.94
C LEU A 624 -7.61 -33.73 7.37
N ASN A 625 -8.25 -34.88 7.61
CA ASN A 625 -9.59 -34.94 8.22
C ASN A 625 -9.60 -34.31 9.61
N ALA A 626 -8.60 -34.62 10.44
CA ALA A 626 -8.46 -34.07 11.78
C ALA A 626 -8.16 -32.56 11.78
N LEU A 627 -7.49 -32.03 10.74
CA LEU A 627 -7.19 -30.61 10.54
C LEU A 627 -8.29 -29.84 9.81
N GLU A 628 -9.55 -30.15 10.08
CA GLU A 628 -10.68 -29.45 9.49
C GLU A 628 -10.63 -27.92 9.81
N PRO A 629 -10.72 -27.05 8.77
CA PRO A 629 -10.65 -25.60 8.96
C PRO A 629 -11.81 -25.01 9.78
N PRO A 630 -11.66 -23.80 10.34
CA PRO A 630 -12.78 -23.08 10.96
C PRO A 630 -13.77 -22.56 9.92
N SER A 631 -15.04 -22.37 10.31
CA SER A 631 -16.10 -21.85 9.44
C SER A 631 -15.89 -20.41 8.97
N THR A 632 -15.06 -19.64 9.68
CA THR A 632 -14.69 -18.25 9.35
C THR A 632 -13.64 -18.12 8.25
N ILE A 633 -13.13 -19.24 7.71
CA ILE A 633 -12.07 -19.25 6.70
C ILE A 633 -12.50 -18.54 5.40
N MET A 634 -11.62 -17.66 4.91
CA MET A 634 -11.77 -16.95 3.63
C MET A 634 -10.80 -17.44 2.56
N SER A 635 -9.62 -17.92 2.96
CA SER A 635 -8.58 -18.43 2.07
C SER A 635 -7.99 -19.73 2.60
N LEU A 636 -7.97 -20.78 1.78
CA LEU A 636 -7.40 -22.09 2.09
C LEU A 636 -6.33 -22.48 1.07
N LYS A 637 -5.14 -22.85 1.54
CA LYS A 637 -4.07 -23.43 0.72
C LYS A 637 -3.62 -24.77 1.30
N ILE A 638 -3.52 -25.80 0.47
CA ILE A 638 -2.97 -27.11 0.86
C ILE A 638 -1.85 -27.47 -0.11
N CYS A 639 -0.70 -27.87 0.42
CA CYS A 639 0.51 -28.18 -0.34
C CYS A 639 1.09 -29.55 0.05
N GLY A 640 1.40 -30.38 -0.94
CA GLY A 640 2.16 -31.62 -0.77
C GLY A 640 1.37 -32.78 -0.16
N TYR A 641 0.04 -32.73 -0.18
CA TYR A 641 -0.81 -33.80 0.34
C TYR A 641 -0.68 -35.08 -0.51
N ARG A 642 -0.39 -36.22 0.11
CA ARG A 642 -0.03 -37.45 -0.61
C ARG A 642 -1.14 -38.48 -0.71
N SER A 643 -2.23 -38.36 0.05
CA SER A 643 -3.33 -39.33 -0.08
C SER A 643 -4.08 -39.15 -1.41
N PRO A 644 -4.50 -40.24 -2.07
CA PRO A 644 -5.34 -40.19 -3.26
C PRO A 644 -6.81 -39.84 -2.95
N ILE A 645 -7.19 -39.72 -1.68
CA ILE A 645 -8.57 -39.48 -1.25
C ILE A 645 -8.66 -38.10 -0.59
N LEU A 646 -9.66 -37.30 -0.98
CA LEU A 646 -9.95 -36.00 -0.37
C LEU A 646 -10.54 -36.14 1.04
N PRO A 647 -10.36 -35.13 1.92
CA PRO A 647 -10.91 -35.20 3.27
C PRO A 647 -12.45 -35.09 3.27
N SER A 648 -13.09 -35.66 4.29
CA SER A 648 -14.55 -35.73 4.44
C SER A 648 -15.25 -34.38 4.51
N TRP A 649 -14.54 -33.35 4.98
CA TRP A 649 -15.04 -31.97 5.00
C TRP A 649 -14.91 -31.24 3.65
N MET A 650 -14.24 -31.82 2.64
CA MET A 650 -14.22 -31.31 1.25
C MET A 650 -15.11 -32.12 0.30
N ALA A 651 -15.16 -33.43 0.47
CA ALA A 651 -15.85 -34.35 -0.42
C ALA A 651 -16.66 -35.40 0.36
N LYS A 652 -17.79 -35.81 -0.19
CA LYS A 652 -18.58 -36.93 0.33
C LYS A 652 -17.73 -38.19 0.23
N GLN A 653 -17.52 -38.88 1.36
CA GLN A 653 -16.89 -40.19 1.33
C GLN A 653 -17.93 -41.22 0.92
N ASN A 654 -17.60 -42.06 -0.06
CA ASN A 654 -18.37 -43.25 -0.35
C ASN A 654 -17.95 -44.30 0.68
N ASP A 655 -18.84 -44.63 1.61
CA ASP A 655 -18.68 -45.86 2.39
C ASP A 655 -18.56 -47.01 1.39
N SER A 656 -17.43 -47.72 1.44
CA SER A 656 -17.14 -48.88 0.62
C SER A 656 -18.02 -50.07 1.05
N SER A 657 -19.33 -49.98 0.82
CA SER A 657 -20.29 -51.07 1.00
C SER A 657 -21.66 -50.77 0.39
N CYS A 658 -21.78 -50.08 -0.75
CA CYS A 658 -23.10 -49.87 -1.37
C CYS A 658 -23.12 -50.11 -2.88
N CYS A 659 -23.11 -51.39 -3.26
CA CYS A 659 -23.99 -51.86 -4.33
C CYS A 659 -25.41 -51.89 -3.77
N ALA A 660 -26.20 -50.82 -3.96
CA ALA A 660 -27.66 -50.81 -4.09
C ALA A 660 -28.19 -49.40 -3.80
N GLY A 661 -29.00 -48.88 -4.71
CA GLY A 661 -29.53 -47.53 -4.67
C GLY A 661 -30.27 -47.17 -3.38
N THR A 662 -29.91 -46.02 -2.82
CA THR A 662 -30.84 -45.13 -2.12
C THR A 662 -30.38 -43.69 -2.35
N VAL A 663 -31.27 -42.90 -2.93
CA VAL A 663 -31.07 -41.49 -3.27
C VAL A 663 -31.02 -40.68 -1.97
N PHE A 664 -29.84 -40.21 -1.57
CA PHE A 664 -29.70 -39.22 -0.50
C PHE A 664 -30.18 -37.84 -0.99
N LYS A 665 -31.42 -37.48 -0.64
CA LYS A 665 -32.14 -36.25 -1.02
C LYS A 665 -31.68 -34.95 -0.31
N GLN A 666 -30.45 -34.85 0.19
CA GLN A 666 -29.99 -33.59 0.80
C GLN A 666 -28.61 -33.18 0.29
N ALA A 667 -28.56 -32.02 -0.37
CA ALA A 667 -27.34 -31.34 -0.73
C ALA A 667 -26.64 -30.88 0.56
N SER A 668 -25.59 -31.60 0.96
CA SER A 668 -24.73 -31.21 2.06
C SER A 668 -23.93 -29.97 1.64
N LEU A 669 -24.38 -28.80 2.10
CA LEU A 669 -23.66 -27.54 1.93
C LEU A 669 -22.31 -27.62 2.66
N CYS A 670 -21.27 -27.06 2.05
CA CYS A 670 -19.99 -26.93 2.70
C CYS A 670 -20.10 -25.97 3.90
N PRO A 671 -19.55 -26.31 5.09
CA PRO A 671 -19.62 -25.43 6.26
C PRO A 671 -18.84 -24.12 6.10
N PHE A 672 -17.96 -24.01 5.09
CA PHE A 672 -17.12 -22.83 4.85
C PHE A 672 -17.81 -21.79 3.97
N LEU A 673 -18.89 -21.20 4.48
CA LEU A 673 -19.69 -20.20 3.76
C LEU A 673 -18.92 -18.92 3.40
N SER A 674 -17.78 -18.66 4.05
CA SER A 674 -16.93 -17.49 3.81
C SER A 674 -15.76 -17.75 2.86
N LEU A 675 -15.55 -18.99 2.41
CA LEU A 675 -14.37 -19.37 1.62
C LEU A 675 -14.46 -18.79 0.21
N THR A 676 -13.57 -17.85 -0.11
CA THR A 676 -13.52 -17.18 -1.42
C THR A 676 -12.36 -17.64 -2.29
N LYS A 677 -11.28 -18.14 -1.69
CA LYS A 677 -10.08 -18.60 -2.39
C LYS A 677 -9.62 -19.97 -1.91
N MET A 678 -9.40 -20.88 -2.86
CA MET A 678 -8.86 -22.22 -2.60
C MET A 678 -7.64 -22.47 -3.49
N THR A 679 -6.58 -23.04 -2.93
CA THR A 679 -5.37 -23.41 -3.67
C THR A 679 -4.93 -24.81 -3.27
N LEU A 680 -4.84 -25.71 -4.24
CA LEU A 680 -4.33 -27.08 -4.07
C LEU A 680 -3.03 -27.20 -4.86
N GLU A 681 -1.95 -27.55 -4.18
CA GLU A 681 -0.61 -27.61 -4.75
C GLU A 681 0.08 -28.96 -4.43
N GLU A 682 0.78 -29.56 -5.39
CA GLU A 682 1.58 -30.79 -5.21
C GLU A 682 0.82 -32.04 -4.71
N PHE A 683 -0.44 -32.28 -5.14
CA PHE A 683 -1.12 -33.53 -4.79
C PHE A 683 -0.67 -34.66 -5.72
N HIS A 684 0.45 -35.31 -5.39
CA HIS A 684 1.13 -36.24 -6.30
C HIS A 684 0.34 -37.52 -6.62
N ASN A 685 -0.50 -38.02 -5.71
CA ASN A 685 -1.22 -39.28 -5.90
C ASN A 685 -2.71 -39.09 -6.24
N LEU A 686 -3.22 -37.86 -6.19
CA LEU A 686 -4.62 -37.57 -6.46
C LEU A 686 -4.87 -37.62 -7.97
N LYS A 687 -5.71 -38.58 -8.39
CA LYS A 687 -6.12 -38.73 -9.81
C LYS A 687 -7.43 -38.04 -10.13
N TYR A 688 -8.37 -38.01 -9.19
CA TYR A 688 -9.71 -37.52 -9.41
C TYR A 688 -10.12 -36.57 -8.29
N ILE A 689 -10.59 -35.37 -8.65
CA ILE A 689 -11.33 -34.48 -7.73
C ILE A 689 -12.81 -34.65 -8.06
N CYS A 690 -13.51 -35.51 -7.30
CA CYS A 690 -14.93 -35.78 -7.46
C CYS A 690 -15.66 -35.85 -6.11
N GLY A 691 -17.00 -35.82 -6.15
CA GLY A 691 -17.83 -35.88 -4.94
C GLY A 691 -17.71 -34.66 -4.01
N LEU A 692 -17.25 -33.51 -4.51
CA LEU A 692 -17.08 -32.29 -3.73
C LEU A 692 -18.40 -31.79 -3.15
N LEU A 693 -18.33 -31.15 -1.98
CA LEU A 693 -19.42 -30.35 -1.42
C LEU A 693 -19.64 -29.07 -2.24
N VAL A 694 -20.80 -28.43 -2.06
CA VAL A 694 -21.10 -27.16 -2.72
C VAL A 694 -20.40 -26.00 -1.99
N PHE A 695 -19.44 -25.36 -2.66
CA PHE A 695 -18.72 -24.18 -2.19
C PHE A 695 -19.38 -22.89 -2.68
N ALA A 696 -20.42 -22.46 -1.97
CA ALA A 696 -21.32 -21.39 -2.40
C ALA A 696 -20.66 -20.00 -2.62
N SER A 697 -19.51 -19.73 -1.99
CA SER A 697 -18.84 -18.43 -2.01
C SER A 697 -17.48 -18.42 -2.72
N LEU A 698 -17.06 -19.56 -3.27
CA LEU A 698 -15.72 -19.71 -3.85
C LEU A 698 -15.61 -18.98 -5.19
N LYS A 699 -14.75 -17.96 -5.23
CA LYS A 699 -14.53 -17.11 -6.41
C LYS A 699 -13.27 -17.49 -7.18
N SER A 700 -12.24 -17.97 -6.49
CA SER A 700 -10.92 -18.28 -7.06
C SER A 700 -10.46 -19.70 -6.67
N LEU A 701 -10.12 -20.51 -7.68
CA LEU A 701 -9.59 -21.87 -7.52
C LEU A 701 -8.25 -22.00 -8.24
N ASN A 702 -7.20 -22.37 -7.51
CA ASN A 702 -5.87 -22.61 -8.07
C ASN A 702 -5.46 -24.08 -7.92
N LEU A 703 -5.10 -24.72 -9.02
CA LEU A 703 -4.56 -26.08 -9.06
C LEU A 703 -3.12 -26.03 -9.59
N LEU A 704 -2.15 -26.33 -8.72
CA LEU A 704 -0.73 -26.09 -9.00
C LEU A 704 0.05 -27.40 -8.90
N ARG A 705 0.81 -27.74 -9.93
CA ARG A 705 1.76 -28.86 -9.96
C ARG A 705 1.14 -30.22 -9.59
N MET A 706 -0.06 -30.47 -10.09
CA MET A 706 -0.83 -31.71 -9.87
C MET A 706 -0.48 -32.74 -10.96
N ALA A 707 0.68 -33.39 -10.84
CA ALA A 707 1.27 -34.20 -11.93
C ALA A 707 0.41 -35.40 -12.39
N ASN A 708 -0.40 -35.98 -11.50
CA ASN A 708 -1.23 -37.16 -11.77
C ASN A 708 -2.73 -36.88 -11.78
N LEU A 709 -3.15 -35.63 -11.65
CA LEU A 709 -4.57 -35.27 -11.67
C LEU A 709 -5.12 -35.44 -13.09
N GLU A 710 -6.04 -36.38 -13.25
CA GLU A 710 -6.66 -36.77 -14.52
C GLU A 710 -8.02 -36.08 -14.69
N GLU A 711 -8.86 -35.99 -13.65
CA GLU A 711 -10.19 -35.39 -13.77
C GLU A 711 -10.55 -34.43 -12.63
N LEU A 712 -11.15 -33.29 -12.96
CA LEU A 712 -11.82 -32.35 -12.06
C LEU A 712 -13.32 -32.35 -12.35
N TRP A 713 -14.13 -32.76 -11.37
CA TRP A 713 -15.57 -32.78 -11.47
C TRP A 713 -16.21 -31.53 -10.87
N THR A 714 -16.94 -30.76 -11.69
CA THR A 714 -17.58 -29.49 -11.29
C THR A 714 -19.02 -29.67 -10.78
N THR A 715 -19.53 -30.90 -10.74
CA THR A 715 -20.88 -31.25 -10.26
C THR A 715 -20.83 -32.29 -9.13
N THR A 716 -21.79 -32.21 -8.21
CA THR A 716 -21.82 -33.03 -6.98
C THR A 716 -22.07 -34.52 -7.20
N SER A 717 -22.61 -34.94 -8.35
CA SER A 717 -23.08 -36.32 -8.59
C SER A 717 -21.99 -37.32 -8.99
N GLY A 718 -20.79 -36.89 -9.41
CA GLY A 718 -19.69 -37.81 -9.72
C GLY A 718 -19.95 -38.81 -10.86
N PHE A 719 -21.06 -38.71 -11.60
CA PHE A 719 -21.40 -39.53 -12.77
C PHE A 719 -21.67 -38.66 -13.99
N GLU A 720 -21.24 -39.12 -15.17
CA GLU A 720 -21.65 -38.53 -16.45
C GLU A 720 -23.18 -38.59 -16.51
N ILE A 721 -23.84 -37.46 -16.71
CA ILE A 721 -25.31 -37.37 -16.75
C ILE A 721 -25.80 -38.10 -18.01
N GLN A 722 -25.98 -39.40 -17.92
CA GLN A 722 -26.67 -40.22 -18.92
C GLN A 722 -28.16 -40.15 -18.63
N GLY A 723 -28.92 -39.47 -19.50
CA GLY A 723 -30.38 -39.62 -19.65
C GLY A 723 -31.26 -39.38 -18.42
N GLU A 724 -32.10 -38.34 -18.52
CA GLU A 724 -33.26 -38.04 -17.64
C GLU A 724 -32.98 -37.75 -16.15
N GLU A 725 -33.19 -36.47 -15.79
CA GLU A 725 -33.49 -35.96 -14.44
C GLU A 725 -32.65 -36.50 -13.26
N SER A 726 -31.36 -36.13 -13.21
CA SER A 726 -30.66 -36.04 -11.92
C SER A 726 -30.19 -34.61 -11.69
N GLU A 727 -30.73 -33.98 -10.63
CA GLU A 727 -30.44 -32.62 -10.14
C GLU A 727 -29.00 -32.49 -9.63
N ALA A 728 -28.01 -32.72 -10.48
CA ALA A 728 -26.60 -32.55 -10.14
C ALA A 728 -26.31 -31.06 -9.92
N GLN A 729 -26.10 -30.65 -8.66
CA GLN A 729 -25.77 -29.28 -8.31
C GLN A 729 -24.32 -28.95 -8.69
N GLN A 730 -24.08 -27.68 -9.02
CA GLN A 730 -22.75 -27.16 -9.34
C GLN A 730 -21.93 -27.01 -8.05
N CYS A 731 -20.73 -27.58 -8.01
CA CYS A 731 -19.82 -27.48 -6.86
C CYS A 731 -19.35 -26.04 -6.62
N PHE A 732 -19.27 -25.22 -7.68
CA PHE A 732 -18.74 -23.87 -7.63
C PHE A 732 -19.68 -22.88 -8.37
N PRO A 733 -20.80 -22.46 -7.75
CA PRO A 733 -21.82 -21.66 -8.42
C PRO A 733 -21.39 -20.21 -8.73
N VAL A 734 -20.37 -19.67 -8.05
CA VAL A 734 -19.90 -18.28 -8.18
C VAL A 734 -18.43 -18.16 -8.57
N LEU A 735 -17.85 -19.24 -9.11
CA LEU A 735 -16.43 -19.29 -9.48
C LEU A 735 -16.15 -18.36 -10.65
N SER A 736 -15.31 -17.35 -10.45
CA SER A 736 -14.97 -16.34 -11.45
C SER A 736 -13.56 -16.51 -12.02
N GLU A 737 -12.65 -17.11 -11.26
CA GLU A 737 -11.23 -17.24 -11.60
C GLU A 737 -10.74 -18.67 -11.38
N VAL A 738 -10.08 -19.25 -12.40
CA VAL A 738 -9.37 -20.52 -12.27
C VAL A 738 -7.96 -20.40 -12.82
N CYS A 739 -6.98 -20.82 -12.01
CA CYS A 739 -5.58 -20.93 -12.43
C CYS A 739 -5.12 -22.37 -12.32
N ILE A 740 -4.63 -22.93 -13.43
CA ILE A 740 -4.14 -24.30 -13.53
C ILE A 740 -2.69 -24.25 -14.04
N THR A 741 -1.76 -24.70 -13.22
CA THR A 741 -0.32 -24.66 -13.51
C THR A 741 0.29 -26.06 -13.36
N CYS A 742 1.11 -26.50 -14.31
CA CYS A 742 1.80 -27.79 -14.30
C CYS A 742 0.87 -28.99 -14.01
N CYS A 743 -0.30 -29.05 -14.66
CA CYS A 743 -1.29 -30.14 -14.54
C CYS A 743 -1.46 -30.87 -15.89
N PRO A 744 -0.53 -31.76 -16.27
CA PRO A 744 -0.41 -32.25 -17.65
C PRO A 744 -1.46 -33.30 -18.07
N LYS A 745 -2.15 -33.94 -17.12
CA LYS A 745 -3.16 -34.98 -17.40
C LYS A 745 -4.60 -34.49 -17.21
N LEU A 746 -4.78 -33.28 -16.69
CA LEU A 746 -6.07 -32.83 -16.20
C LEU A 746 -7.08 -32.65 -17.34
N ASN A 747 -8.29 -33.15 -17.10
CA ASN A 747 -9.49 -32.89 -17.86
C ASN A 747 -10.61 -32.40 -16.91
N VAL A 748 -11.51 -31.57 -17.39
CA VAL A 748 -12.62 -31.03 -16.58
C VAL A 748 -13.94 -31.66 -17.04
N LYS A 749 -14.70 -32.19 -16.08
CA LYS A 749 -15.99 -32.85 -16.31
C LYS A 749 -17.10 -32.24 -15.44
N PRO A 750 -18.34 -32.11 -15.96
CA PRO A 750 -18.67 -32.15 -17.37
C PRO A 750 -18.11 -30.94 -18.13
N TYR A 751 -18.01 -29.77 -17.49
CA TYR A 751 -17.44 -28.54 -18.06
C TYR A 751 -17.22 -27.49 -16.94
N PHE A 752 -16.47 -26.43 -17.23
CA PHE A 752 -16.27 -25.30 -16.31
C PHE A 752 -17.57 -24.53 -16.00
N PRO A 753 -17.74 -23.99 -14.78
CA PRO A 753 -18.97 -23.28 -14.40
C PRO A 753 -19.25 -22.04 -15.26
N PRO A 754 -20.53 -21.74 -15.60
CA PRO A 754 -20.90 -20.58 -16.42
C PRO A 754 -20.50 -19.22 -15.83
N SER A 755 -20.29 -19.14 -14.52
CA SER A 755 -19.87 -17.93 -13.79
C SER A 755 -18.43 -17.49 -14.07
N LEU A 756 -17.65 -18.30 -14.79
CA LEU A 756 -16.22 -18.10 -14.99
C LEU A 756 -15.91 -16.93 -15.92
N LEU A 757 -15.03 -16.04 -15.48
CA LEU A 757 -14.64 -14.82 -16.20
C LEU A 757 -13.16 -14.82 -16.61
N SER A 758 -12.28 -15.41 -15.80
CA SER A 758 -10.83 -15.42 -16.04
C SER A 758 -10.24 -16.83 -15.90
N LEU A 759 -9.41 -17.19 -16.87
CA LEU A 759 -8.72 -18.47 -16.95
C LEU A 759 -7.23 -18.30 -17.18
N SER A 760 -6.43 -19.04 -16.43
CA SER A 760 -4.98 -19.10 -16.61
C SER A 760 -4.51 -20.54 -16.67
N PHE A 761 -3.81 -20.90 -17.75
CA PHE A 761 -3.15 -22.19 -17.94
C PHE A 761 -1.64 -21.99 -18.07
N GLU A 762 -0.86 -22.74 -17.29
CA GLU A 762 0.60 -22.79 -17.40
C GLU A 762 1.08 -24.24 -17.43
N GLU A 763 1.91 -24.64 -18.40
CA GLU A 763 2.49 -26.01 -18.49
C GLU A 763 1.46 -27.16 -18.31
N SER A 764 0.26 -27.00 -18.85
CA SER A 764 -0.88 -27.89 -18.56
C SER A 764 -1.42 -28.60 -19.82
N ASN A 765 -2.32 -29.56 -19.62
CA ASN A 765 -2.91 -30.36 -20.70
C ASN A 765 -3.61 -29.47 -21.75
N GLU A 766 -3.20 -29.56 -23.03
CA GLU A 766 -3.85 -28.81 -24.11
C GLU A 766 -5.31 -29.22 -24.33
N GLN A 767 -5.70 -30.44 -23.96
CA GLN A 767 -7.10 -30.89 -24.08
C GLN A 767 -8.04 -30.11 -23.16
N LEU A 768 -7.52 -29.33 -22.20
CA LEU A 768 -8.32 -28.36 -21.45
C LEU A 768 -8.89 -27.27 -22.36
N LEU A 769 -8.30 -27.05 -23.53
CA LEU A 769 -8.81 -26.17 -24.59
C LEU A 769 -9.69 -26.94 -25.59
N SER A 770 -10.18 -28.15 -25.26
CA SER A 770 -11.12 -28.91 -26.11
C SER A 770 -12.59 -28.60 -25.81
N PRO A 771 -13.50 -28.62 -26.82
CA PRO A 771 -14.92 -28.24 -26.67
C PRO A 771 -15.67 -28.92 -25.52
N CYS A 772 -15.25 -30.14 -25.19
CA CYS A 772 -15.83 -30.95 -24.12
C CYS A 772 -15.68 -30.32 -22.74
N SER A 773 -14.64 -29.52 -22.47
CA SER A 773 -14.41 -28.90 -21.15
C SER A 773 -15.27 -27.65 -20.89
N PHE A 774 -16.02 -27.16 -21.88
CA PHE A 774 -16.72 -25.86 -21.81
C PHE A 774 -18.18 -25.88 -22.24
N SER A 775 -18.64 -26.91 -22.96
CA SER A 775 -20.01 -26.96 -23.47
C SER A 775 -20.56 -28.38 -23.59
N ARG A 776 -21.88 -28.50 -23.39
CA ARG A 776 -22.64 -29.75 -23.61
C ARG A 776 -23.00 -29.85 -25.09
N LEU A 777 -22.25 -30.63 -25.88
CA LEU A 777 -22.70 -31.04 -27.21
C LEU A 777 -23.82 -32.08 -27.04
N LEU A 778 -25.08 -31.66 -27.04
CA LEU A 778 -26.20 -32.60 -27.16
C LEU A 778 -26.11 -33.28 -28.54
N PRO A 779 -26.25 -34.62 -28.64
CA PRO A 779 -26.39 -35.29 -29.93
C PRO A 779 -27.63 -34.73 -30.64
N ARG A 780 -27.50 -34.37 -31.93
CA ARG A 780 -28.68 -34.11 -32.77
C ARG A 780 -29.55 -35.37 -32.78
N PRO A 781 -30.84 -35.30 -32.45
CA PRO A 781 -31.74 -36.40 -32.76
C PRO A 781 -31.76 -36.59 -34.28
N ALA A 782 -31.46 -37.80 -34.73
CA ALA A 782 -31.56 -38.20 -36.12
C ALA A 782 -33.04 -38.31 -36.48
N ASN A 783 -33.68 -37.16 -36.72
CA ASN A 783 -34.88 -36.93 -37.52
C ASN A 783 -35.49 -35.62 -37.04
N GLU A 784 -35.31 -34.55 -37.82
CA GLU A 784 -36.41 -33.73 -38.34
C GLU A 784 -35.84 -32.51 -39.06
N SER A 785 -36.32 -32.32 -40.28
CA SER A 785 -36.05 -31.17 -41.11
C SER A 785 -37.11 -30.13 -40.83
N SER A 786 -36.80 -29.13 -40.01
CA SER A 786 -37.31 -27.76 -40.16
C SER A 786 -36.81 -26.85 -39.04
N SER A 787 -36.76 -25.58 -39.40
CA SER A 787 -36.09 -24.44 -38.80
C SER A 787 -36.58 -24.02 -37.41
N SER A 788 -35.60 -23.53 -36.65
CA SER A 788 -35.68 -22.70 -35.42
C SER A 788 -35.92 -23.43 -34.09
N CYS A 789 -34.81 -23.79 -33.44
CA CYS A 789 -34.76 -23.99 -32.00
C CYS A 789 -33.52 -23.28 -31.44
N ASN A 790 -33.75 -22.17 -30.75
CA ASN A 790 -32.74 -21.47 -29.94
C ASN A 790 -32.39 -22.37 -28.75
N VAL A 791 -31.34 -23.18 -28.88
CA VAL A 791 -30.71 -23.85 -27.74
C VAL A 791 -29.75 -22.85 -27.11
N GLN A 792 -30.14 -22.25 -25.98
CA GLN A 792 -29.22 -21.44 -25.15
C GLN A 792 -28.11 -22.36 -24.63
N SER A 793 -26.95 -22.30 -25.28
CA SER A 793 -25.70 -22.88 -24.81
C SER A 793 -25.26 -22.15 -23.53
N ALA A 794 -25.33 -22.81 -22.37
CA ALA A 794 -24.80 -22.32 -21.10
C ALA A 794 -23.25 -22.41 -21.06
N ALA A 795 -22.58 -21.85 -22.06
CA ALA A 795 -21.12 -21.76 -22.10
C ALA A 795 -20.64 -20.59 -21.21
N PRO A 796 -19.51 -20.71 -20.51
CA PRO A 796 -18.97 -19.62 -19.69
C PRO A 796 -18.58 -18.40 -20.53
N CYS A 797 -18.93 -17.21 -20.05
CA CYS A 797 -18.60 -15.93 -20.68
C CYS A 797 -17.20 -15.46 -20.27
N ILE A 798 -16.18 -16.17 -20.74
CA ILE A 798 -14.77 -15.87 -20.42
C ILE A 798 -14.37 -14.53 -21.05
N ARG A 799 -13.84 -13.61 -20.23
CA ARG A 799 -13.34 -12.31 -20.65
C ARG A 799 -11.82 -12.26 -20.75
N GLU A 800 -11.14 -13.04 -19.93
CA GLU A 800 -9.68 -13.09 -19.89
C GLU A 800 -9.16 -14.52 -19.96
N LEU A 801 -8.20 -14.76 -20.85
CA LEU A 801 -7.52 -16.04 -20.99
C LEU A 801 -6.00 -15.83 -21.04
N GLN A 802 -5.28 -16.52 -20.16
CA GLN A 802 -3.82 -16.53 -20.12
C GLN A 802 -3.29 -17.95 -20.39
N LEU A 803 -2.42 -18.07 -21.39
CA LEU A 803 -1.78 -19.31 -21.82
C LEU A 803 -0.27 -19.16 -21.71
N ARG A 804 0.37 -19.94 -20.83
CA ARG A 804 1.82 -19.90 -20.60
C ARG A 804 2.44 -21.28 -20.78
N ASN A 805 3.53 -21.36 -21.56
CA ASN A 805 4.30 -22.59 -21.76
C ASN A 805 3.44 -23.83 -22.10
N MET A 806 2.43 -23.65 -22.96
CA MET A 806 1.58 -24.76 -23.45
C MET A 806 2.39 -25.65 -24.42
N MET A 807 2.22 -26.98 -24.30
CA MET A 807 2.96 -27.99 -25.07
C MET A 807 2.05 -28.69 -26.09
N GLY A 808 2.26 -28.45 -27.40
CA GLY A 808 1.54 -29.11 -28.50
C GLY A 808 1.23 -28.21 -29.70
N SER A 809 0.47 -28.75 -30.67
CA SER A 809 0.23 -28.12 -31.98
C SER A 809 -0.97 -27.18 -31.96
N SER A 810 -0.93 -26.12 -32.78
CA SER A 810 -1.99 -25.09 -32.93
C SER A 810 -3.41 -25.63 -33.16
N SER A 811 -3.55 -26.89 -33.57
CA SER A 811 -4.84 -27.60 -33.74
C SER A 811 -5.65 -27.73 -32.45
N SER A 812 -5.03 -27.72 -31.27
CA SER A 812 -5.75 -27.96 -30.00
C SER A 812 -6.58 -26.76 -29.52
N TRP A 813 -6.52 -25.60 -30.19
CA TRP A 813 -7.14 -24.35 -29.73
C TRP A 813 -8.50 -24.07 -30.40
N GLU A 814 -9.12 -25.05 -31.07
CA GLU A 814 -10.38 -24.89 -31.84
C GLU A 814 -11.52 -24.24 -31.03
N LEU A 815 -11.55 -24.40 -29.71
CA LEU A 815 -12.55 -23.77 -28.84
C LEU A 815 -12.59 -22.26 -28.83
N LEU A 816 -11.47 -21.59 -29.14
CA LEU A 816 -11.45 -20.13 -29.19
C LEU A 816 -12.47 -19.59 -30.22
N GLN A 817 -12.88 -20.41 -31.19
CA GLN A 817 -13.91 -20.04 -32.17
C GLN A 817 -15.27 -19.68 -31.55
N ASN A 818 -15.60 -20.23 -30.38
CA ASN A 818 -16.92 -20.09 -29.76
C ASN A 818 -16.98 -19.02 -28.65
N HIS A 819 -15.85 -18.41 -28.29
CA HIS A 819 -15.75 -17.47 -27.16
C HIS A 819 -15.61 -16.01 -27.64
N THR A 820 -16.63 -15.54 -28.36
CA THR A 820 -16.64 -14.20 -28.98
C THR A 820 -16.59 -13.04 -27.98
N GLU A 821 -16.89 -13.29 -26.71
CA GLU A 821 -16.89 -12.31 -25.61
C GLU A 821 -15.49 -12.05 -25.00
N LEU A 822 -14.46 -12.79 -25.44
CA LEU A 822 -13.10 -12.67 -24.88
C LEU A 822 -12.51 -11.27 -25.17
N GLU A 823 -12.18 -10.52 -24.12
CA GLU A 823 -11.61 -9.18 -24.22
C GLU A 823 -10.08 -9.20 -24.19
N VAL A 824 -9.48 -10.15 -23.47
CA VAL A 824 -8.05 -10.20 -23.18
C VAL A 824 -7.47 -11.60 -23.40
N LEU A 825 -6.44 -11.70 -24.24
CA LEU A 825 -5.72 -12.93 -24.53
C LEU A 825 -4.21 -12.75 -24.32
N HIS A 826 -3.64 -13.51 -23.38
CA HIS A 826 -2.19 -13.58 -23.14
C HIS A 826 -1.65 -14.94 -23.59
N ILE A 827 -0.60 -14.92 -24.40
CA ILE A 827 0.15 -16.09 -24.87
C ILE A 827 1.63 -15.86 -24.52
N GLN A 828 2.18 -16.67 -23.63
CA GLN A 828 3.56 -16.51 -23.15
C GLN A 828 4.33 -17.83 -23.24
N CYS A 829 5.60 -17.78 -23.65
CA CYS A 829 6.54 -18.93 -23.64
C CYS A 829 6.04 -20.19 -24.39
N CYS A 830 5.05 -20.09 -25.27
CA CYS A 830 4.53 -21.23 -26.04
C CYS A 830 5.48 -21.54 -27.21
N ASN A 831 6.55 -22.28 -26.93
CA ASN A 831 7.69 -22.44 -27.83
C ASN A 831 7.46 -23.42 -28.99
N ASP A 832 6.43 -24.25 -28.96
CA ASP A 832 6.08 -25.15 -30.07
C ASP A 832 5.24 -24.45 -31.16
N LEU A 833 4.68 -23.29 -30.84
CA LEU A 833 3.80 -22.53 -31.73
C LEU A 833 4.59 -21.92 -32.90
N LYS A 834 4.40 -22.48 -34.11
CA LYS A 834 5.01 -21.96 -35.36
C LYS A 834 4.20 -20.81 -35.98
N GLN A 835 2.88 -20.84 -35.82
CA GLN A 835 1.89 -19.87 -36.28
C GLN A 835 0.76 -19.80 -35.25
N LEU A 836 0.11 -18.63 -35.13
CA LEU A 836 -1.10 -18.49 -34.30
C LEU A 836 -2.25 -19.29 -34.92
N PRO A 837 -3.10 -19.97 -34.13
CA PRO A 837 -4.19 -20.77 -34.67
C PRO A 837 -5.32 -19.91 -35.26
N ASP A 838 -5.93 -20.41 -36.33
CA ASP A 838 -7.08 -19.75 -36.99
C ASP A 838 -8.31 -19.64 -36.08
N SER A 839 -8.38 -20.41 -34.98
CA SER A 839 -9.47 -20.30 -34.01
C SER A 839 -9.54 -18.94 -33.30
N ILE A 840 -8.42 -18.21 -33.21
CA ILE A 840 -8.36 -16.85 -32.65
C ILE A 840 -9.09 -15.83 -33.55
N ARG A 841 -9.25 -16.12 -34.84
CA ARG A 841 -9.91 -15.25 -35.83
C ARG A 841 -11.31 -14.77 -35.41
N ASN A 842 -12.07 -15.61 -34.72
CA ASN A 842 -13.46 -15.33 -34.37
C ASN A 842 -13.62 -14.49 -33.08
N LEU A 843 -12.52 -14.14 -32.40
CA LEU A 843 -12.53 -13.37 -31.15
C LEU A 843 -12.79 -11.87 -31.42
N THR A 844 -13.97 -11.57 -31.94
CA THR A 844 -14.33 -10.22 -32.43
C THR A 844 -14.41 -9.16 -31.33
N SER A 845 -14.58 -9.53 -30.07
CA SER A 845 -14.54 -8.61 -28.92
C SER A 845 -13.12 -8.41 -28.34
N LEU A 846 -12.09 -9.03 -28.91
CA LEU A 846 -10.74 -8.98 -28.37
C LEU A 846 -10.18 -7.56 -28.40
N ARG A 847 -9.84 -7.03 -27.23
CA ARG A 847 -9.27 -5.68 -27.03
C ARG A 847 -7.78 -5.72 -26.81
N VAL A 848 -7.27 -6.75 -26.14
CA VAL A 848 -5.85 -6.90 -25.82
C VAL A 848 -5.34 -8.26 -26.28
N LEU A 849 -4.32 -8.25 -27.13
CA LEU A 849 -3.57 -9.44 -27.52
C LEU A 849 -2.12 -9.28 -27.08
N TRP A 850 -1.68 -10.15 -26.18
CA TRP A 850 -0.31 -10.17 -25.66
C TRP A 850 0.39 -11.46 -26.05
N ILE A 851 1.47 -11.36 -26.80
CA ILE A 851 2.32 -12.49 -27.23
C ILE A 851 3.73 -12.22 -26.72
N MET A 852 4.27 -13.11 -25.89
CA MET A 852 5.60 -12.93 -25.28
C MET A 852 6.42 -14.22 -25.30
N GLU A 853 7.69 -14.14 -25.68
CA GLU A 853 8.65 -15.26 -25.59
C GLU A 853 8.26 -16.53 -26.39
N CYS A 854 7.50 -16.39 -27.49
CA CYS A 854 7.18 -17.49 -28.40
C CYS A 854 8.29 -17.68 -29.47
N LYS A 855 9.36 -18.40 -29.12
CA LYS A 855 10.62 -18.39 -29.91
C LYS A 855 10.54 -18.99 -31.32
N ARG A 856 9.58 -19.89 -31.58
CA ARG A 856 9.41 -20.54 -32.90
C ARG A 856 8.34 -19.91 -33.79
N LEU A 857 7.64 -18.89 -33.31
CA LEU A 857 6.59 -18.20 -34.06
C LEU A 857 7.23 -17.42 -35.23
N ARG A 858 6.94 -17.82 -36.47
CA ARG A 858 7.63 -17.30 -37.66
C ARG A 858 6.97 -16.05 -38.26
N MET A 859 5.65 -15.95 -38.13
CA MET A 859 4.86 -14.90 -38.73
C MET A 859 3.54 -14.72 -37.98
N LEU A 860 2.98 -13.53 -38.09
CA LEU A 860 1.61 -13.24 -37.69
C LEU A 860 0.68 -13.52 -38.89
N PRO A 861 -0.51 -14.11 -38.68
CA PRO A 861 -1.41 -14.51 -39.75
C PRO A 861 -2.22 -13.33 -40.32
N GLU A 862 -2.70 -13.49 -41.56
CA GLU A 862 -3.48 -12.46 -42.26
C GLU A 862 -4.90 -12.26 -41.71
N TRP A 863 -5.44 -13.19 -40.92
CA TRP A 863 -6.70 -12.94 -40.25
C TRP A 863 -6.55 -11.95 -39.07
N LEU A 864 -5.32 -11.59 -38.65
CA LEU A 864 -5.11 -10.66 -37.54
C LEU A 864 -5.82 -9.32 -37.79
N GLY A 865 -5.86 -8.85 -39.04
CA GLY A 865 -6.59 -7.64 -39.42
C GLY A 865 -8.09 -7.70 -39.23
N GLU A 866 -8.68 -8.88 -39.09
CA GLU A 866 -10.12 -9.08 -38.87
C GLU A 866 -10.54 -8.78 -37.42
N LEU A 867 -9.58 -8.64 -36.49
CA LEU A 867 -9.83 -8.29 -35.09
C LEU A 867 -10.06 -6.77 -34.92
N CYS A 868 -11.15 -6.26 -35.48
CA CYS A 868 -11.46 -4.83 -35.55
C CYS A 868 -11.60 -4.13 -34.18
N SER A 869 -11.86 -4.88 -33.09
CA SER A 869 -11.99 -4.35 -31.73
C SER A 869 -10.64 -4.22 -31.00
N LEU A 870 -9.54 -4.67 -31.60
CA LEU A 870 -8.24 -4.75 -30.96
C LEU A 870 -7.69 -3.34 -30.67
N GLN A 871 -7.46 -3.04 -29.39
CA GLN A 871 -6.97 -1.76 -28.88
C GLN A 871 -5.48 -1.82 -28.55
N SER A 872 -4.99 -2.96 -28.07
CA SER A 872 -3.58 -3.12 -27.71
C SER A 872 -3.00 -4.43 -28.24
N LEU A 873 -1.90 -4.32 -28.98
CA LEU A 873 -1.15 -5.45 -29.51
C LEU A 873 0.28 -5.40 -28.95
N TYR A 874 0.62 -6.39 -28.13
CA TYR A 874 1.96 -6.58 -27.58
C TYR A 874 2.58 -7.82 -28.19
N VAL A 875 3.68 -7.68 -28.93
CA VAL A 875 4.42 -8.81 -29.51
C VAL A 875 5.89 -8.68 -29.11
N LEU A 876 6.27 -9.40 -28.06
CA LEU A 876 7.53 -9.24 -27.35
C LEU A 876 8.36 -10.53 -27.42
N VAL A 877 9.66 -10.43 -27.65
CA VAL A 877 10.59 -11.58 -27.60
C VAL A 877 10.20 -12.71 -28.56
N THR A 878 10.04 -12.36 -29.83
CA THR A 878 9.65 -13.27 -30.93
C THR A 878 10.62 -13.10 -32.11
N PRO A 879 11.84 -13.69 -32.03
CA PRO A 879 12.97 -13.30 -32.88
C PRO A 879 12.85 -13.73 -34.35
N LEU A 880 11.94 -14.65 -34.68
CA LEU A 880 11.77 -15.15 -36.05
C LEU A 880 10.80 -14.32 -36.88
N ILE A 881 9.95 -13.49 -36.25
CA ILE A 881 9.02 -12.59 -36.95
C ILE A 881 9.83 -11.46 -37.58
N ASP A 882 9.54 -11.17 -38.85
CA ASP A 882 10.22 -10.14 -39.63
C ASP A 882 9.33 -8.95 -40.02
N SER A 883 8.00 -9.10 -39.97
CA SER A 883 7.05 -8.08 -40.43
C SER A 883 5.64 -8.25 -39.83
N LEU A 884 4.85 -7.17 -39.87
CA LEU A 884 3.40 -7.21 -39.64
C LEU A 884 2.66 -7.69 -40.91
N PRO A 885 1.52 -8.39 -40.79
CA PRO A 885 0.75 -8.89 -41.93
C PRO A 885 0.08 -7.74 -42.70
N GLN A 886 -0.23 -7.94 -43.99
CA GLN A 886 -0.80 -6.89 -44.85
C GLN A 886 -2.21 -6.46 -44.41
N SER A 887 -2.97 -7.41 -43.89
CA SER A 887 -4.27 -7.21 -43.24
C SER A 887 -4.23 -6.29 -42.02
N ALA A 888 -3.07 -6.07 -41.38
CA ALA A 888 -2.99 -5.19 -40.22
C ALA A 888 -3.48 -3.76 -40.50
N LYS A 889 -3.57 -3.34 -41.78
CA LYS A 889 -4.21 -2.07 -42.19
C LYS A 889 -5.64 -1.90 -41.72
N TYR A 890 -6.34 -2.99 -41.42
CA TYR A 890 -7.73 -2.96 -40.97
C TYR A 890 -7.88 -2.75 -39.44
N LEU A 891 -6.77 -2.81 -38.67
CA LEU A 891 -6.73 -2.61 -37.21
C LEU A 891 -6.87 -1.14 -36.80
N THR A 892 -7.90 -0.46 -37.30
CA THR A 892 -8.11 0.98 -37.13
C THR A 892 -8.41 1.39 -35.69
N SER A 893 -8.84 0.46 -34.82
CA SER A 893 -9.09 0.69 -33.38
C SER A 893 -7.84 0.59 -32.51
N LEU A 894 -6.67 0.25 -33.08
CA LEU A 894 -5.45 0.00 -32.31
C LEU A 894 -4.90 1.29 -31.70
N ILE A 895 -4.79 1.33 -30.37
CA ILE A 895 -4.30 2.45 -29.55
C ILE A 895 -2.83 2.26 -29.18
N SER A 896 -2.42 1.02 -28.89
CA SER A 896 -1.06 0.69 -28.45
C SER A 896 -0.47 -0.47 -29.23
N LEU A 897 0.68 -0.24 -29.85
CA LEU A 897 1.48 -1.27 -30.53
C LEU A 897 2.85 -1.33 -29.87
N GLN A 898 3.20 -2.49 -29.31
CA GLN A 898 4.51 -2.74 -28.76
C GLN A 898 5.17 -3.93 -29.44
N ILE A 899 6.30 -3.66 -30.09
CA ILE A 899 7.13 -4.65 -30.77
C ILE A 899 8.47 -4.66 -30.06
N CYS A 900 8.87 -5.81 -29.54
CA CYS A 900 10.16 -5.95 -28.88
C CYS A 900 10.87 -7.24 -29.29
N ARG A 901 12.18 -7.19 -29.56
CA ARG A 901 13.00 -8.36 -29.95
C ARG A 901 12.51 -9.09 -31.19
N TRP A 902 12.28 -8.35 -32.26
CA TRP A 902 12.12 -8.88 -33.63
C TRP A 902 13.46 -8.82 -34.36
N ASP A 903 14.26 -9.88 -34.22
CA ASP A 903 15.66 -9.87 -34.65
C ASP A 903 15.86 -9.84 -36.17
N LYS A 904 14.85 -10.25 -36.95
CA LYS A 904 14.89 -10.29 -38.43
C LYS A 904 14.26 -9.09 -39.11
N MET A 905 13.54 -8.25 -38.37
CA MET A 905 12.81 -7.11 -38.90
C MET A 905 13.78 -6.02 -39.39
N LYS A 906 13.84 -5.82 -40.70
CA LYS A 906 14.71 -4.80 -41.32
C LYS A 906 14.04 -3.42 -41.40
N GLU A 907 12.75 -3.42 -41.67
CA GLU A 907 11.93 -2.23 -41.83
C GLU A 907 10.54 -2.47 -41.23
N LEU A 908 9.89 -1.40 -40.79
CA LEU A 908 8.49 -1.42 -40.37
C LEU A 908 7.62 -1.20 -41.62
N PRO A 909 6.61 -2.05 -41.89
CA PRO A 909 5.87 -1.98 -43.15
C PRO A 909 4.97 -0.73 -43.23
N ASP A 910 4.78 -0.23 -44.45
CA ASP A 910 3.95 0.96 -44.74
C ASP A 910 2.47 0.80 -44.31
N VAL A 911 2.04 -0.44 -44.09
CA VAL A 911 0.73 -0.82 -43.52
C VAL A 911 0.41 -0.04 -42.24
N ILE A 912 1.42 0.35 -41.47
CA ILE A 912 1.25 1.12 -40.24
C ILE A 912 0.51 2.45 -40.47
N GLN A 913 0.59 3.05 -41.67
CA GLN A 913 -0.06 4.33 -41.98
C GLN A 913 -1.58 4.32 -41.77
N HIS A 914 -2.20 3.14 -41.83
CA HIS A 914 -3.64 2.96 -41.68
C HIS A 914 -4.10 2.85 -40.21
N LEU A 915 -3.16 2.72 -39.26
CA LEU A 915 -3.44 2.61 -37.82
C LEU A 915 -3.73 3.99 -37.20
N THR A 916 -4.77 4.65 -37.70
CA THR A 916 -5.06 6.07 -37.41
C THR A 916 -5.38 6.37 -35.94
N SER A 917 -5.82 5.38 -35.16
CA SER A 917 -6.07 5.53 -33.71
C SER A 917 -4.83 5.32 -32.83
N LEU A 918 -3.68 4.98 -33.41
CA LEU A 918 -2.49 4.57 -32.66
C LEU A 918 -1.91 5.74 -31.87
N GLN A 919 -1.89 5.62 -30.54
CA GLN A 919 -1.37 6.62 -29.62
C GLN A 919 0.01 6.26 -29.06
N VAL A 920 0.32 4.97 -28.93
CA VAL A 920 1.60 4.50 -28.38
C VAL A 920 2.23 3.52 -29.35
N LEU A 921 3.44 3.84 -29.80
CA LEU A 921 4.29 2.95 -30.58
C LEU A 921 5.59 2.72 -29.81
N ASN A 922 5.85 1.48 -29.41
CA ASN A 922 7.08 1.08 -28.74
C ASN A 922 7.84 0.06 -29.60
N LEU A 923 9.07 0.40 -29.95
CA LEU A 923 10.01 -0.44 -30.68
C LEU A 923 11.24 -0.69 -29.80
N GLY A 924 11.38 -1.90 -29.29
CA GLY A 924 12.44 -2.27 -28.34
C GLY A 924 13.33 -3.41 -28.87
N LEU A 925 14.64 -3.35 -28.65
CA LEU A 925 15.57 -4.48 -28.87
C LEU A 925 15.43 -5.11 -30.28
N CYS A 926 15.18 -4.33 -31.33
CA CYS A 926 15.14 -4.79 -32.72
C CYS A 926 16.48 -4.49 -33.42
N PRO A 927 17.46 -5.42 -33.43
CA PRO A 927 18.83 -5.13 -33.88
C PRO A 927 18.97 -4.95 -35.40
N ALA A 928 18.09 -5.56 -36.21
CA ALA A 928 18.15 -5.49 -37.67
C ALA A 928 17.41 -4.30 -38.27
N LEU A 929 16.65 -3.54 -37.46
CA LEU A 929 15.82 -2.43 -37.92
C LEU A 929 16.72 -1.26 -38.34
N THR A 930 16.80 -0.99 -39.65
CA THR A 930 17.67 0.05 -40.21
C THR A 930 16.93 1.34 -40.53
N VAL A 931 15.64 1.25 -40.89
CA VAL A 931 14.83 2.38 -41.35
C VAL A 931 13.40 2.27 -40.80
N LEU A 932 12.82 3.42 -40.48
CA LEU A 932 11.40 3.60 -40.20
C LEU A 932 10.73 4.28 -41.40
N PRO A 933 9.53 3.86 -41.83
CA PRO A 933 8.90 4.38 -43.05
C PRO A 933 8.42 5.83 -42.89
N GLU A 934 8.47 6.60 -43.98
CA GLU A 934 7.98 7.99 -44.03
C GLU A 934 6.47 8.12 -43.83
N CYS A 935 5.72 7.02 -43.93
CA CYS A 935 4.29 7.02 -43.68
C CYS A 935 3.95 7.14 -42.18
N ILE A 936 4.92 6.97 -41.25
CA ILE A 936 4.72 7.17 -39.81
C ILE A 936 4.17 8.57 -39.51
N GLY A 937 4.57 9.59 -40.27
CA GLY A 937 4.03 10.95 -40.10
C GLY A 937 2.53 11.10 -40.38
N GLN A 938 1.86 10.06 -40.90
CA GLN A 938 0.41 10.03 -41.08
C GLN A 938 -0.34 9.60 -39.79
N LEU A 939 0.36 9.10 -38.78
CA LEU A 939 -0.19 8.66 -37.49
C LEU A 939 -0.56 9.86 -36.60
N SER A 940 -1.55 10.65 -37.03
CA SER A 940 -1.94 11.91 -36.37
C SER A 940 -2.36 11.77 -34.90
N ALA A 941 -2.78 10.57 -34.46
CA ALA A 941 -3.12 10.29 -33.07
C ALA A 941 -1.91 9.92 -32.19
N LEU A 942 -0.70 9.74 -32.74
CA LEU A 942 0.46 9.23 -32.01
C LEU A 942 0.91 10.23 -30.94
N ARG A 943 0.94 9.77 -29.67
CA ARG A 943 1.28 10.57 -28.48
C ARG A 943 2.61 10.17 -27.85
N SER A 944 3.03 8.92 -27.98
CA SER A 944 4.27 8.41 -27.41
C SER A 944 4.96 7.49 -28.41
N LEU A 945 6.21 7.84 -28.76
CA LEU A 945 7.09 7.00 -29.57
C LEU A 945 8.30 6.62 -28.72
N GLN A 946 8.47 5.32 -28.49
CA GLN A 946 9.59 4.78 -27.71
C GLN A 946 10.45 3.90 -28.61
N ILE A 947 11.75 4.18 -28.65
CA ILE A 947 12.75 3.43 -29.42
C ILE A 947 13.90 3.05 -28.49
N GLN A 948 14.01 1.78 -28.14
CA GLN A 948 14.99 1.31 -27.16
C GLN A 948 15.87 0.21 -27.76
N HIS A 949 17.18 0.28 -27.59
CA HIS A 949 18.11 -0.78 -28.04
C HIS A 949 17.99 -1.17 -29.54
N CYS A 950 17.72 -0.21 -30.43
CA CYS A 950 17.67 -0.41 -31.88
C CYS A 950 18.97 0.09 -32.53
N TYR A 951 20.03 -0.71 -32.45
CA TYR A 951 21.40 -0.26 -32.77
C TYR A 951 21.65 0.05 -34.26
N ALA A 952 20.94 -0.60 -35.17
CA ALA A 952 21.09 -0.39 -36.62
C ALA A 952 20.34 0.84 -37.14
N LEU A 953 19.37 1.36 -36.38
CA LEU A 953 18.55 2.50 -36.79
C LEU A 953 19.37 3.79 -36.66
N GLN A 954 19.73 4.40 -37.80
CA GLN A 954 20.62 5.56 -37.83
C GLN A 954 19.88 6.91 -37.83
N CYS A 955 18.67 6.98 -38.36
CA CYS A 955 17.89 8.21 -38.46
C CYS A 955 16.38 7.94 -38.31
N LEU A 956 15.63 8.96 -37.92
CA LEU A 956 14.17 8.98 -37.92
C LEU A 956 13.67 9.65 -39.21
N PRO A 957 12.47 9.28 -39.71
CA PRO A 957 11.91 9.83 -40.95
C PRO A 957 11.61 11.32 -40.82
N GLN A 958 11.70 12.07 -41.92
CA GLN A 958 11.46 13.52 -41.93
C GLN A 958 9.99 13.86 -41.62
N SER A 959 9.08 12.98 -42.04
CA SER A 959 7.65 13.05 -41.76
C SER A 959 7.29 13.08 -40.27
N LEU A 960 8.22 12.76 -39.35
CA LEU A 960 8.00 12.87 -37.91
C LEU A 960 7.61 14.30 -37.48
N GLN A 961 8.06 15.33 -38.22
CA GLN A 961 7.65 16.72 -38.00
C GLN A 961 6.15 16.97 -38.18
N ARG A 962 5.44 16.07 -38.89
CA ARG A 962 3.99 16.16 -39.11
C ARG A 962 3.20 15.68 -37.89
N LEU A 963 3.84 14.99 -36.94
CA LEU A 963 3.21 14.41 -35.74
C LEU A 963 3.02 15.45 -34.64
N THR A 964 2.17 16.43 -34.88
CA THR A 964 1.89 17.52 -33.93
C THR A 964 1.27 17.06 -32.60
N ALA A 965 0.66 15.87 -32.56
CA ALA A 965 0.11 15.27 -31.35
C ALA A 965 1.14 14.52 -30.48
N LEU A 966 2.36 14.31 -30.98
CA LEU A 966 3.41 13.54 -30.31
C LEU A 966 3.90 14.30 -29.08
N ARG A 967 3.69 13.72 -27.89
CA ARG A 967 4.01 14.34 -26.59
C ARG A 967 5.33 13.86 -26.03
N GLU A 968 5.66 12.60 -26.29
CA GLU A 968 6.79 11.89 -25.71
C GLU A 968 7.58 11.20 -26.80
N LEU A 969 8.89 11.46 -26.85
CA LEU A 969 9.86 10.70 -27.61
C LEU A 969 10.93 10.18 -26.66
N HIS A 970 11.01 8.88 -26.47
CA HIS A 970 12.03 8.25 -25.64
C HIS A 970 12.94 7.40 -26.51
N ILE A 971 14.21 7.81 -26.58
CA ILE A 971 15.27 7.06 -27.25
C ILE A 971 16.26 6.61 -26.18
N SER A 972 16.46 5.32 -26.01
CA SER A 972 17.47 4.81 -25.07
C SER A 972 18.32 3.72 -25.70
N PHE A 973 19.61 3.74 -25.41
CA PHE A 973 20.55 2.71 -25.85
C PHE A 973 20.56 2.48 -27.39
N SER A 974 20.29 3.54 -28.17
CA SER A 974 20.33 3.54 -29.64
C SER A 974 21.34 4.60 -30.10
N PRO A 975 22.66 4.28 -30.16
CA PRO A 975 23.72 5.28 -30.22
C PRO A 975 23.72 6.14 -31.50
N GLY A 976 23.26 5.58 -32.64
CA GLY A 976 23.11 6.34 -33.89
C GLY A 976 22.10 7.48 -33.74
N LEU A 977 20.90 7.16 -33.24
CA LEU A 977 19.86 8.15 -32.94
C LEU A 977 20.27 9.11 -31.81
N ALA A 978 20.84 8.59 -30.72
CA ALA A 978 21.21 9.43 -29.57
C ALA A 978 22.22 10.53 -29.94
N ARG A 979 23.15 10.25 -30.86
CA ARG A 979 24.09 11.25 -31.39
C ARG A 979 23.40 12.31 -32.24
N ARG A 980 22.48 11.92 -33.12
CA ARG A 980 21.84 12.83 -34.09
C ARG A 980 20.75 13.71 -33.48
N TYR A 981 20.03 13.19 -32.49
CA TYR A 981 18.89 13.87 -31.87
C TYR A 981 19.20 14.43 -30.47
N LYS A 982 20.46 14.51 -30.05
CA LYS A 982 20.83 15.06 -28.73
C LYS A 982 20.24 16.46 -28.52
N GLN A 983 19.57 16.66 -27.38
CA GLN A 983 18.85 17.89 -27.07
C GLN A 983 19.71 19.14 -27.25
N GLY A 984 19.27 20.05 -28.13
CA GLY A 984 19.88 21.36 -28.39
C GLY A 984 21.19 21.36 -29.19
N VAL A 985 21.81 20.21 -29.46
CA VAL A 985 23.16 20.12 -30.07
C VAL A 985 23.23 19.12 -31.24
N GLY A 986 22.31 18.15 -31.30
CA GLY A 986 22.29 17.15 -32.36
C GLY A 986 21.93 17.76 -33.73
N PRO A 987 22.55 17.29 -34.85
CA PRO A 987 22.30 17.81 -36.19
C PRO A 987 20.84 17.74 -36.63
N ASP A 988 20.08 16.78 -36.11
CA ASP A 988 18.68 16.55 -36.47
C ASP A 988 17.70 16.93 -35.35
N TRP A 989 18.17 17.63 -34.30
CA TRP A 989 17.33 18.05 -33.18
C TRP A 989 16.08 18.82 -33.63
N GLN A 990 16.20 19.61 -34.71
CA GLN A 990 15.08 20.38 -35.27
C GLN A 990 13.90 19.49 -35.70
N LEU A 991 14.15 18.24 -36.09
CA LEU A 991 13.08 17.30 -36.46
C LEU A 991 12.20 16.88 -35.27
N VAL A 992 12.74 16.90 -34.05
CA VAL A 992 12.07 16.44 -32.81
C VAL A 992 11.81 17.56 -31.81
N SER A 993 12.32 18.76 -32.06
CA SER A 993 12.25 19.92 -31.16
C SER A 993 10.83 20.37 -30.80
N HIS A 994 9.86 20.08 -31.65
CA HIS A 994 8.45 20.38 -31.43
C HIS A 994 7.79 19.44 -30.39
N ILE A 995 8.46 18.36 -29.99
CA ILE A 995 7.95 17.35 -29.04
C ILE A 995 8.22 17.83 -27.60
N PRO A 996 7.20 17.90 -26.72
CA PRO A 996 7.33 18.43 -25.36
C PRO A 996 8.27 17.67 -24.40
N ASP A 997 8.29 16.34 -24.41
CA ASP A 997 9.13 15.50 -23.53
C ASP A 997 9.99 14.57 -24.38
N VAL A 998 11.23 15.00 -24.64
CA VAL A 998 12.23 14.20 -25.38
C VAL A 998 13.30 13.72 -24.41
N ARG A 999 13.38 12.40 -24.21
CA ARG A 999 14.38 11.75 -23.34
C ARG A 999 15.31 10.92 -24.20
N ILE A 1000 16.60 11.21 -24.13
CA ILE A 1000 17.62 10.56 -24.95
C ILE A 1000 18.76 10.15 -24.04
N ASN A 1001 18.93 8.83 -23.86
CA ASN A 1001 19.96 8.21 -23.02
C ASN A 1001 20.93 7.32 -23.81
#